data_AF-A0A352FDP1-F1
#
_entry.id   AF-A0A352FDP1-F1
#
_cell.length_a   1.000
_cell.length_b   1.000
_cell.length_c   1.000
_cell.angle_alpha   90.00
_cell.angle_beta   90.00
_cell.angle_gamma   90.00
#
_symmetry.space_group_name_H-M   'P 1'
#
loop_
_entity.id
_entity.type
_entity.pdbx_description
1 polymer ?
#
loop_
_entity_poly.entity_id
_entity_poly.type
_entity_poly.pdbx_seq_one_letter_code
_entity_poly.pdbx_strand_id
1 'polypeptide(L)'
;MHEEHEKVEGVIGYIPQDDVVIEELTVYQNVLFSARFCLSNLPLENIEVQVDSLLKELDLYEVRHMVVGNPLKKYLSGGQRKRLNIALELIREPSILFVDEPTSGLSSKDSEKIMVLLKQQARQGRLIIVNIHQPSSFIYKLFDKLWIFDKGGYPIYAGNPLDAILFFKNLANHIDADECECRACGNVNPEQVLEIIETEKLDESGKTTGERRFSAEELHEIYREKIQDQIIPQYASGTPIASRFVKPSVLNQFKVYFSRNFKAKVSNLQYVFINLLQAPVLALVVSFLTRYSTDEGYFFGLNRNFPSFIFMSIVVMLFQGMSLSAEEIIKDRNILQRESFLRLSRLGYLSSKIFFLMGVSLIQSFLFLIVSFLVLGMSGLFIHYWLILFLTAVFANMLGLNISSGLNSVVTIYISIPLLIIPQILLCGLIVPFDDLKSGNARNNLVPVIGDLMASRWAFEALAVDQATANKYDASYYDIEREMSEYFIKGELIVPKLSNLIQSVSYNRVVKSDVRSLPRNIETIRHELESLDHDKLTAPFPDLAKVNDQEYNRTLGDSITAHLSGLRELYKKLYRSAEQYKDKITNDLVARMGSEELLRLKMEQHNGSLASLVINERADELVIAGYNRFHVKVAPIYRNPSSRLGRAHFYAPVKQVGPWYFSTLIFNSLVLTLLILFLFIALYFDWLKKVMDGMGNFKRKA
;
A
#
# COMPACT_ATOMS: atom_id res chain seq x y z
N MET A 1 25.80 -26.66 7.08
CA MET A 1 24.97 -25.46 7.32
C MET A 1 23.47 -25.72 7.23
N HIS A 2 22.99 -26.68 6.43
CA HIS A 2 21.56 -26.93 6.21
C HIS A 2 20.80 -27.64 7.34
N GLU A 3 21.48 -28.34 8.27
CA GLU A 3 20.80 -29.18 9.29
C GLU A 3 20.71 -28.53 10.68
N GLU A 4 21.59 -27.58 11.03
CA GLU A 4 21.64 -26.94 12.35
C GLU A 4 21.74 -25.40 12.25
N HIS A 5 20.78 -24.78 11.55
CA HIS A 5 20.81 -23.34 11.26
C HIS A 5 20.87 -22.43 12.49
N GLU A 6 20.30 -22.82 13.63
CA GLU A 6 20.31 -22.02 14.86
C GLU A 6 21.72 -21.87 15.47
N LYS A 7 22.60 -22.86 15.27
CA LYS A 7 23.97 -22.84 15.82
C LYS A 7 24.93 -21.93 15.04
N VAL A 8 24.52 -21.48 13.86
CA VAL A 8 25.33 -20.65 12.95
C VAL A 8 24.80 -19.20 12.91
N GLU A 9 23.68 -18.92 13.57
CA GLU A 9 23.04 -17.60 13.61
C GLU A 9 23.97 -16.58 14.31
N GLY A 10 24.31 -15.49 13.61
CA GLY A 10 25.20 -14.45 14.13
C GLY A 10 26.69 -14.80 14.16
N VAL A 11 27.10 -15.99 13.67
CA VAL A 11 28.53 -16.39 13.59
C VAL A 11 29.14 -16.02 12.23
N ILE A 12 28.32 -16.00 11.18
CA ILE A 12 28.73 -15.73 9.80
C ILE A 12 28.35 -14.31 9.39
N GLY A 13 29.32 -13.56 8.86
CA GLY A 13 29.09 -12.35 8.08
C GLY A 13 29.27 -12.60 6.59
N TYR A 14 28.51 -11.89 5.76
CA TYR A 14 28.65 -11.93 4.30
C TYR A 14 28.70 -10.50 3.75
N ILE A 15 29.75 -10.21 2.99
CA ILE A 15 29.93 -8.93 2.31
C ILE A 15 29.72 -9.18 0.80
N PRO A 16 28.62 -8.67 0.21
CA PRO A 16 28.38 -8.80 -1.22
C PRO A 16 29.35 -7.95 -2.06
N GLN A 17 29.45 -8.31 -3.35
CA GLN A 17 30.21 -7.54 -4.34
C GLN A 17 29.67 -6.10 -4.45
N ASP A 18 28.34 -5.97 -4.55
CA ASP A 18 27.66 -4.68 -4.60
C ASP A 18 27.67 -3.95 -3.24
N ASP A 19 27.90 -2.64 -3.29
CA ASP A 19 27.89 -1.78 -2.10
C ASP A 19 26.46 -1.44 -1.67
N VAL A 20 25.87 -2.30 -0.84
CA VAL A 20 24.52 -2.10 -0.30
C VAL A 20 24.56 -1.23 0.96
N VAL A 21 24.40 0.07 0.78
CA VAL A 21 24.44 1.10 1.84
C VAL A 21 23.23 2.04 1.72
N ILE A 22 22.85 2.70 2.81
CA ILE A 22 21.80 3.72 2.77
C ILE A 22 22.44 5.05 2.36
N GLU A 23 22.13 5.49 1.15
CA GLU A 23 22.81 6.59 0.46
C GLU A 23 22.55 7.95 1.11
N GLU A 24 21.37 8.15 1.70
CA GLU A 24 20.96 9.42 2.32
C GLU A 24 21.51 9.62 3.75
N LEU A 25 22.05 8.57 4.36
CA LEU A 25 22.59 8.62 5.71
C LEU A 25 24.10 8.89 5.68
N THR A 26 24.63 9.35 6.81
CA THR A 26 26.09 9.49 6.97
C THR A 26 26.77 8.14 7.16
N VAL A 27 28.09 8.10 6.97
CA VAL A 27 28.94 6.93 7.28
C VAL A 27 28.68 6.43 8.70
N TYR A 28 28.69 7.34 9.68
CA TYR A 28 28.42 7.03 11.09
C TYR A 28 27.03 6.46 11.31
N GLN A 29 26.00 7.09 10.72
CA GLN A 29 24.60 6.67 10.89
C GLN A 29 24.36 5.27 10.33
N ASN A 30 24.94 4.94 9.17
CA ASN A 30 24.86 3.60 8.59
C ASN A 30 25.36 2.54 9.57
N VAL A 31 26.57 2.73 10.12
CA VAL A 31 27.17 1.77 11.07
C VAL A 31 26.39 1.74 12.39
N LEU A 32 25.98 2.88 12.92
CA LEU A 32 25.20 2.96 14.17
C LEU A 32 23.87 2.21 14.06
N PHE A 33 23.13 2.37 12.96
CA PHE A 33 21.87 1.64 12.79
C PHE A 33 22.08 0.13 12.66
N SER A 34 23.11 -0.32 11.93
CA SER A 34 23.50 -1.74 11.87
C SER A 34 23.84 -2.27 13.26
N ALA A 35 24.64 -1.52 14.04
CA ALA A 35 25.02 -1.87 15.40
C ALA A 35 23.79 -2.02 16.32
N ARG A 36 22.82 -1.10 16.23
CA ARG A 36 21.59 -1.15 17.04
C ARG A 36 20.69 -2.37 16.73
N PHE A 37 20.80 -2.97 15.55
CA PHE A 37 20.12 -4.22 15.24
C PHE A 37 20.84 -5.46 15.79
N CYS A 38 22.14 -5.35 16.11
CA CYS A 38 22.99 -6.49 16.42
C CYS A 38 23.47 -6.54 17.88
N LEU A 39 23.52 -5.39 18.55
CA LEU A 39 24.13 -5.20 19.88
C LEU A 39 23.10 -4.68 20.90
N SER A 40 21.89 -5.25 20.89
CA SER A 40 20.77 -4.71 21.70
C SER A 40 20.91 -4.92 23.20
N ASN A 41 21.88 -5.73 23.63
CA ASN A 41 22.26 -5.95 25.03
C ASN A 41 23.10 -4.80 25.62
N LEU A 42 23.63 -3.89 24.79
CA LEU A 42 24.47 -2.78 25.24
C LEU A 42 23.68 -1.47 25.33
N PRO A 43 24.02 -0.58 26.28
CA PRO A 43 23.48 0.78 26.28
C PRO A 43 23.98 1.54 25.06
N LEU A 44 23.20 2.53 24.62
CA LEU A 44 23.48 3.29 23.40
C LEU A 44 24.89 3.92 23.41
N GLU A 45 25.32 4.45 24.55
CA GLU A 45 26.66 5.05 24.73
C GLU A 45 27.79 4.07 24.39
N ASN A 46 27.69 2.81 24.84
CA ASN A 46 28.69 1.78 24.54
C ASN A 46 28.67 1.40 23.06
N ILE A 47 27.49 1.39 22.43
CA ILE A 47 27.36 1.15 21.00
C ILE A 47 28.06 2.27 20.22
N GLU A 48 27.86 3.53 20.61
CA GLU A 48 28.50 4.68 19.96
C GLU A 48 30.03 4.63 20.08
N VAL A 49 30.56 4.25 21.24
CA VAL A 49 32.01 4.04 21.44
C VAL A 49 32.56 2.94 20.53
N GLN A 50 31.85 1.82 20.40
CA GLN A 50 32.27 0.73 19.51
C GLN A 50 32.23 1.15 18.02
N VAL A 51 31.19 1.88 17.62
CA VAL A 51 31.08 2.42 16.25
C VAL A 51 32.27 3.35 15.95
N ASP A 52 32.60 4.27 16.86
CA ASP A 52 33.74 5.18 16.67
C ASP A 52 35.08 4.44 16.63
N SER A 53 35.25 3.42 17.46
CA SER A 53 36.45 2.56 17.44
C SER A 53 36.60 1.84 16.10
N LEU A 54 35.53 1.25 15.59
CA LEU A 54 35.52 0.56 14.29
C LEU A 54 35.81 1.53 13.15
N LEU A 55 35.21 2.73 13.17
CA LEU A 55 35.47 3.73 12.13
C LEU A 55 36.92 4.23 12.14
N LYS A 56 37.60 4.23 13.29
CA LYS A 56 39.04 4.52 13.38
C LYS A 56 39.88 3.39 12.81
N GLU A 57 39.56 2.14 13.14
CA GLU A 57 40.23 0.95 12.60
C GLU A 57 40.14 0.88 11.06
N LEU A 58 39.01 1.31 10.51
CA LEU A 58 38.75 1.28 9.07
C LEU A 58 39.16 2.54 8.30
N ASP A 59 39.86 3.49 8.93
CA ASP A 59 40.25 4.75 8.29
C ASP A 59 39.04 5.47 7.65
N LEU A 60 37.95 5.56 8.43
CA LEU A 60 36.68 6.22 8.08
C LEU A 60 36.25 7.30 9.09
N TYR A 61 37.00 7.47 10.19
CA TYR A 61 36.63 8.39 11.26
C TYR A 61 36.55 9.85 10.81
N GLU A 62 37.45 10.30 9.94
CA GLU A 62 37.45 11.67 9.41
C GLU A 62 36.24 11.95 8.52
N VAL A 63 35.75 10.94 7.80
CA VAL A 63 34.58 11.05 6.90
C VAL A 63 33.27 10.62 7.56
N ARG A 64 33.25 10.38 8.87
CA ARG A 64 32.09 9.80 9.58
C ARG A 64 30.79 10.61 9.45
N HIS A 65 30.90 11.93 9.31
CA HIS A 65 29.77 12.85 9.18
C HIS A 65 29.41 13.16 7.72
N MET A 66 30.16 12.64 6.75
CA MET A 66 29.83 12.78 5.34
C MET A 66 28.68 11.86 4.96
N VAL A 67 27.77 12.36 4.13
CA VAL A 67 26.70 11.58 3.50
C VAL A 67 27.32 10.63 2.48
N VAL A 68 26.79 9.41 2.37
CA VAL A 68 27.35 8.38 1.47
C VAL A 68 27.13 8.74 -0.01
N GLY A 69 25.93 9.22 -0.33
CA GLY A 69 25.54 9.65 -1.67
C GLY A 69 25.29 8.49 -2.64
N ASN A 70 24.60 8.80 -3.74
CA ASN A 70 24.28 7.84 -4.79
C ASN A 70 25.41 7.77 -5.84
N PRO A 71 25.39 6.81 -6.79
CA PRO A 71 26.41 6.72 -7.85
C PRO A 71 26.53 7.97 -8.73
N LEU A 72 25.48 8.80 -8.83
CA LEU A 72 25.44 10.04 -9.61
C LEU A 72 25.99 11.27 -8.85
N LYS A 73 25.90 11.26 -7.52
CA LYS A 73 26.42 12.27 -6.59
C LYS A 73 27.33 11.58 -5.57
N LYS A 74 28.53 11.20 -6.02
CA LYS A 74 29.53 10.52 -5.18
C LYS A 74 30.18 11.51 -4.22
N TYR A 75 29.91 11.36 -2.93
CA TYR A 75 30.61 12.10 -1.87
C TYR A 75 31.77 11.30 -1.26
N LEU A 76 31.70 9.96 -1.31
CA LEU A 76 32.76 9.05 -0.87
C LEU A 76 33.50 8.46 -2.07
N SER A 77 34.80 8.20 -1.89
CA SER A 77 35.59 7.40 -2.84
C SER A 77 35.12 5.95 -2.86
N GLY A 78 35.38 5.22 -3.95
CA GLY A 78 35.03 3.79 -4.07
C GLY A 78 35.63 2.95 -2.93
N GLY A 79 36.90 3.18 -2.59
CA GLY A 79 37.57 2.50 -1.48
C GLY A 79 36.92 2.80 -0.12
N GLN A 80 36.55 4.06 0.16
CA GLN A 80 35.84 4.40 1.40
C GLN A 80 34.46 3.75 1.47
N ARG A 81 33.73 3.71 0.36
CA ARG A 81 32.41 3.05 0.30
C ARG A 81 32.51 1.55 0.55
N LYS A 82 33.51 0.87 -0.04
CA LYS A 82 33.77 -0.55 0.21
C LYS A 82 34.16 -0.80 1.67
N ARG A 83 35.00 0.06 2.27
CA ARG A 83 35.32 0.00 3.71
C ARG A 83 34.09 0.18 4.60
N LEU A 84 33.16 1.07 4.24
CA LEU A 84 31.89 1.20 4.96
C LEU A 84 31.05 -0.07 4.84
N ASN A 85 31.00 -0.68 3.65
CA ASN A 85 30.28 -1.94 3.44
C ASN A 85 30.84 -3.07 4.32
N ILE A 86 32.18 -3.15 4.45
CA ILE A 86 32.89 -4.04 5.37
C ILE A 86 32.53 -3.70 6.83
N ALA A 87 32.55 -2.42 7.22
CA ALA A 87 32.22 -1.96 8.58
C ALA A 87 30.85 -2.46 9.06
N LEU A 88 29.85 -2.40 8.16
CA LEU A 88 28.48 -2.80 8.44
C LEU A 88 28.33 -4.29 8.78
N GLU A 89 29.25 -5.15 8.32
CA GLU A 89 29.34 -6.56 8.74
C GLU A 89 30.25 -6.73 9.97
N LEU A 90 31.40 -6.05 10.01
CA LEU A 90 32.39 -6.19 11.09
C LEU A 90 31.88 -5.73 12.46
N ILE A 91 30.95 -4.77 12.50
CA ILE A 91 30.37 -4.27 13.77
C ILE A 91 29.66 -5.36 14.60
N ARG A 92 29.33 -6.49 13.98
CA ARG A 92 28.71 -7.65 14.64
C ARG A 92 29.74 -8.60 15.23
N GLU A 93 31.02 -8.36 14.98
CA GLU A 93 32.15 -9.22 15.32
C GLU A 93 31.94 -10.70 14.87
N PRO A 94 31.64 -10.95 13.58
CA PRO A 94 31.46 -12.31 13.10
C PRO A 94 32.76 -13.11 13.19
N SER A 95 32.65 -14.39 13.54
CA SER A 95 33.81 -15.28 13.64
C SER A 95 34.24 -15.80 12.26
N ILE A 96 33.30 -15.92 11.34
CA ILE A 96 33.52 -16.32 9.95
C ILE A 96 33.00 -15.20 9.05
N LEU A 97 33.81 -14.74 8.11
CA LEU A 97 33.46 -13.67 7.18
C LEU A 97 33.67 -14.14 5.74
N PHE A 98 32.59 -14.18 4.97
CA PHE A 98 32.64 -14.35 3.52
C PHE A 98 32.68 -12.98 2.85
N VAL A 99 33.64 -12.79 1.95
CA VAL A 99 33.85 -11.52 1.25
C VAL A 99 33.83 -11.78 -0.24
N ASP A 100 32.83 -11.23 -0.91
CA ASP A 100 32.62 -11.41 -2.34
C ASP A 100 33.30 -10.29 -3.14
N GLU A 101 34.33 -10.66 -3.91
CA GLU A 101 35.16 -9.81 -4.76
C GLU A 101 35.48 -8.42 -4.17
N PRO A 102 36.23 -8.34 -3.05
CA PRO A 102 36.46 -7.08 -2.35
C PRO A 102 37.29 -6.06 -3.13
N THR A 103 38.01 -6.49 -4.16
CA THR A 103 38.93 -5.66 -4.96
C THR A 103 38.32 -5.17 -6.27
N SER A 104 37.09 -5.58 -6.60
CA SER A 104 36.43 -5.20 -7.84
C SER A 104 36.10 -3.70 -7.88
N GLY A 105 36.37 -3.04 -9.01
CA GLY A 105 36.09 -1.62 -9.20
C GLY A 105 36.95 -0.64 -8.39
N LEU A 106 38.05 -1.11 -7.76
CA LEU A 106 38.97 -0.30 -6.96
C LEU A 106 40.31 -0.05 -7.67
N SER A 107 41.00 1.01 -7.25
CA SER A 107 42.40 1.24 -7.65
C SER A 107 43.32 0.21 -6.99
N SER A 108 44.47 -0.10 -7.60
CA SER A 108 45.42 -1.09 -7.05
C SER A 108 45.79 -0.82 -5.59
N LYS A 109 46.05 0.45 -5.25
CA LYS A 109 46.40 0.87 -3.88
C LYS A 109 45.23 0.72 -2.90
N ASP A 110 44.00 0.98 -3.33
CA ASP A 110 42.83 0.78 -2.48
C ASP A 110 42.54 -0.70 -2.25
N SER A 111 42.69 -1.53 -3.29
CA SER A 111 42.60 -2.99 -3.19
C SER A 111 43.61 -3.56 -2.19
N GLU A 112 44.86 -3.09 -2.23
CA GLU A 112 45.89 -3.47 -1.24
C GLU A 112 45.48 -3.11 0.19
N LYS A 113 44.98 -1.89 0.41
CA LYS A 113 44.51 -1.45 1.74
C LYS A 113 43.37 -2.32 2.26
N ILE A 114 42.40 -2.67 1.41
CA ILE A 114 41.28 -3.56 1.78
C ILE A 114 41.80 -4.94 2.17
N MET A 115 42.73 -5.50 1.39
CA MET A 115 43.29 -6.83 1.67
C MET A 115 44.16 -6.84 2.93
N VAL A 116 44.93 -5.78 3.19
CA VAL A 116 45.67 -5.63 4.45
C VAL A 116 44.72 -5.53 5.63
N LEU A 117 43.62 -4.79 5.50
CA LEU A 117 42.58 -4.72 6.53
C LEU A 117 42.00 -6.11 6.83
N LEU A 118 41.57 -6.84 5.80
CA LEU A 118 41.06 -8.21 5.98
C LEU A 118 42.13 -9.11 6.62
N LYS A 119 43.39 -9.00 6.23
CA LYS A 119 44.49 -9.74 6.86
C LYS A 119 44.64 -9.42 8.34
N GLN A 120 44.47 -8.17 8.75
CA GLN A 120 44.47 -7.77 10.16
C GLN A 120 43.29 -8.40 10.92
N GLN A 121 42.09 -8.40 10.34
CA GLN A 121 40.93 -9.07 10.92
C GLN A 121 41.16 -10.59 11.09
N ALA A 122 41.84 -11.23 10.13
CA ALA A 122 42.20 -12.65 10.24
C ALA A 122 43.19 -12.89 11.39
N ARG A 123 44.19 -12.01 11.55
CA ARG A 123 45.15 -12.07 12.67
C ARG A 123 44.51 -11.88 14.05
N GLN A 124 43.36 -11.20 14.11
CA GLN A 124 42.56 -11.06 15.34
C GLN A 124 41.74 -12.33 15.68
N GLY A 125 41.89 -13.42 14.91
CA GLY A 125 41.27 -14.72 15.17
C GLY A 125 39.98 -14.98 14.39
N ARG A 126 39.68 -14.19 13.35
CA ARG A 126 38.53 -14.40 12.47
C ARG A 126 38.90 -15.27 11.27
N LEU A 127 38.01 -16.17 10.87
CA LEU A 127 38.16 -16.90 9.60
C LEU A 127 37.61 -16.05 8.47
N ILE A 128 38.44 -15.71 7.48
CA ILE A 128 38.02 -14.91 6.34
C ILE A 128 38.16 -15.73 5.08
N ILE A 129 37.07 -15.82 4.34
CA ILE A 129 37.00 -16.51 3.06
C ILE A 129 36.69 -15.44 2.01
N VAL A 130 37.55 -15.34 1.00
CA VAL A 130 37.46 -14.33 -0.04
C VAL A 130 37.60 -14.99 -1.40
N ASN A 131 36.79 -14.58 -2.36
CA ASN A 131 37.01 -14.85 -3.78
C ASN A 131 37.60 -13.59 -4.45
N ILE A 132 38.59 -13.78 -5.31
CA ILE A 132 39.19 -12.70 -6.09
C ILE A 132 39.40 -13.21 -7.50
N HIS A 133 38.92 -12.46 -8.50
CA HIS A 133 39.05 -12.83 -9.90
C HIS A 133 40.51 -12.76 -10.39
N GLN A 134 41.22 -11.66 -10.10
CA GLN A 134 42.62 -11.45 -10.50
C GLN A 134 43.39 -10.70 -9.39
N PRO A 135 44.09 -11.42 -8.50
CA PRO A 135 44.87 -10.79 -7.45
C PRO A 135 46.20 -10.23 -8.00
N SER A 136 46.62 -9.06 -7.53
CA SER A 136 47.98 -8.58 -7.76
C SER A 136 49.00 -9.46 -7.03
N SER A 137 50.26 -9.42 -7.45
CA SER A 137 51.37 -10.10 -6.75
C SER A 137 51.38 -9.83 -5.25
N PHE A 138 51.18 -8.56 -4.84
CA PHE A 138 51.14 -8.19 -3.43
C PHE A 138 49.98 -8.87 -2.70
N ILE A 139 48.76 -8.83 -3.27
CA ILE A 139 47.58 -9.44 -2.67
C ILE A 139 47.72 -10.97 -2.60
N TYR A 140 48.28 -11.58 -3.64
CA TYR A 140 48.50 -13.02 -3.71
C TYR A 140 49.36 -13.53 -2.54
N LYS A 141 50.39 -12.76 -2.18
CA LYS A 141 51.27 -13.07 -1.04
C LYS A 141 50.61 -12.91 0.33
N LEU A 142 49.46 -12.24 0.42
CA LEU A 142 48.76 -12.04 1.71
C LEU A 142 47.91 -13.25 2.12
N PHE A 143 47.57 -14.15 1.19
CA PHE A 143 46.73 -15.30 1.48
C PHE A 143 47.45 -16.33 2.36
N ASP A 144 46.76 -16.85 3.38
CA ASP A 144 47.26 -17.97 4.20
C ASP A 144 47.07 -19.32 3.50
N LYS A 145 45.94 -19.48 2.80
CA LYS A 145 45.58 -20.64 2.00
C LYS A 145 44.89 -20.19 0.73
N LEU A 146 45.17 -20.87 -0.37
CA LEU A 146 44.58 -20.66 -1.68
C LEU A 146 43.78 -21.89 -2.08
N TRP A 147 42.53 -21.70 -2.48
CA TRP A 147 41.70 -22.71 -3.12
C TRP A 147 41.45 -22.28 -4.56
N ILE A 148 41.62 -23.22 -5.50
CA ILE A 148 41.34 -22.98 -6.92
C ILE A 148 40.30 -24.00 -7.38
N PHE A 149 39.27 -23.50 -8.04
CA PHE A 149 38.18 -24.28 -8.62
C PHE A 149 38.17 -24.09 -10.14
N ASP A 150 38.02 -25.18 -10.90
CA ASP A 150 37.84 -25.14 -12.35
C ASP A 150 36.34 -25.28 -12.74
N LYS A 151 36.05 -25.17 -14.03
CA LYS A 151 34.73 -25.34 -14.64
C LYS A 151 34.03 -26.58 -14.09
N GLY A 152 32.77 -26.43 -13.68
CA GLY A 152 32.00 -27.50 -13.04
C GLY A 152 32.11 -27.52 -11.50
N GLY A 153 32.91 -26.62 -10.91
CA GLY A 153 33.07 -26.54 -9.46
C GLY A 153 34.06 -27.57 -8.91
N TYR A 154 34.91 -28.12 -9.76
CA TYR A 154 35.93 -29.09 -9.36
C TYR A 154 37.10 -28.39 -8.66
N PRO A 155 37.42 -28.73 -7.39
CA PRO A 155 38.62 -28.20 -6.73
C PRO A 155 39.86 -28.84 -7.36
N ILE A 156 40.82 -28.01 -7.77
CA ILE A 156 42.05 -28.45 -8.44
C ILE A 156 43.32 -28.14 -7.62
N TYR A 157 43.20 -27.29 -6.60
CA TYR A 157 44.30 -27.00 -5.67
C TYR A 157 43.76 -26.46 -4.35
N ALA A 158 44.38 -26.86 -3.24
CA ALA A 158 44.13 -26.31 -1.91
C ALA A 158 45.43 -26.33 -1.08
N GLY A 159 46.00 -25.17 -0.78
CA GLY A 159 47.30 -25.13 -0.09
C GLY A 159 47.89 -23.75 0.04
N ASN A 160 49.22 -23.68 0.23
CA ASN A 160 49.95 -22.42 0.23
C ASN A 160 49.89 -21.77 -1.18
N PRO A 161 49.70 -20.45 -1.30
CA PRO A 161 49.68 -19.77 -2.60
C PRO A 161 50.96 -19.94 -3.43
N LEU A 162 52.15 -19.85 -2.82
CA LEU A 162 53.41 -19.96 -3.56
C LEU A 162 53.64 -21.38 -4.09
N ASP A 163 53.30 -22.39 -3.28
CA ASP A 163 53.36 -23.80 -3.68
C ASP A 163 52.40 -24.11 -4.84
N ALA A 164 51.32 -23.34 -4.99
CA ALA A 164 50.39 -23.49 -6.12
C ALA A 164 51.10 -23.25 -7.45
N ILE A 165 51.93 -22.20 -7.51
CA ILE A 165 52.65 -21.84 -8.74
C ILE A 165 53.64 -22.95 -9.11
N LEU A 166 54.38 -23.46 -8.13
CA LEU A 166 55.29 -24.59 -8.33
C LEU A 166 54.51 -25.84 -8.77
N PHE A 167 53.37 -26.13 -8.16
CA PHE A 167 52.53 -27.27 -8.50
C PHE A 167 52.07 -27.23 -9.96
N PHE A 168 51.51 -26.10 -10.42
CA PHE A 168 51.05 -25.95 -11.81
C PHE A 168 52.20 -25.88 -12.82
N LYS A 169 53.33 -25.24 -12.48
CA LYS A 169 54.52 -25.24 -13.35
C LYS A 169 55.10 -26.65 -13.54
N ASN A 170 55.17 -27.43 -12.46
CA ASN A 170 55.59 -28.84 -12.52
C ASN A 170 54.61 -29.67 -13.36
N LEU A 171 53.30 -29.43 -13.23
CA LEU A 171 52.28 -30.10 -14.03
C LEU A 171 52.39 -29.75 -15.53
N ALA A 172 52.77 -28.52 -15.85
CA ALA A 172 52.96 -28.05 -17.22
C ALA A 172 54.31 -28.44 -17.85
N ASN A 173 55.27 -28.93 -17.06
CA ASN A 173 56.68 -29.12 -17.41
C ASN A 173 57.38 -27.82 -17.87
N HIS A 174 57.17 -26.72 -17.15
CA HIS A 174 57.88 -25.47 -17.40
C HIS A 174 59.39 -25.59 -17.09
N ILE A 175 60.22 -24.85 -17.83
CA ILE A 175 61.70 -24.88 -17.70
C ILE A 175 62.15 -24.35 -16.33
N ASP A 176 61.38 -23.44 -15.74
CA ASP A 176 61.63 -22.74 -14.49
C ASP A 176 60.70 -23.23 -13.36
N ALA A 177 60.41 -24.54 -13.31
CA ALA A 177 59.41 -25.11 -12.42
C ALA A 177 59.72 -24.96 -10.92
N ASP A 178 61.00 -24.78 -10.56
CA ASP A 178 61.44 -24.58 -9.18
C ASP A 178 61.38 -23.10 -8.73
N GLU A 179 61.07 -22.16 -9.64
CA GLU A 179 61.04 -20.73 -9.34
C GLU A 179 59.60 -20.22 -9.20
N CYS A 180 59.21 -19.78 -7.99
CA CYS A 180 57.88 -19.23 -7.72
C CYS A 180 57.81 -17.69 -7.81
N GLU A 181 58.95 -16.99 -7.74
CA GLU A 181 59.02 -15.52 -7.78
C GLU A 181 60.19 -15.02 -8.61
N CYS A 182 60.07 -13.79 -9.13
CA CYS A 182 61.12 -13.15 -9.90
C CYS A 182 62.32 -12.83 -9.01
N ARG A 183 63.50 -13.37 -9.34
CA ARG A 183 64.75 -13.16 -8.58
C ARG A 183 65.18 -11.69 -8.44
N ALA A 184 64.78 -10.83 -9.38
CA ALA A 184 65.20 -9.43 -9.39
C ALA A 184 64.35 -8.52 -8.48
N CYS A 185 63.03 -8.77 -8.41
CA CYS A 185 62.09 -7.88 -7.72
C CYS A 185 61.17 -8.58 -6.73
N GLY A 186 61.28 -9.90 -6.58
CA GLY A 186 60.42 -10.72 -5.72
C GLY A 186 58.96 -10.73 -6.18
N ASN A 187 58.63 -10.30 -7.40
CA ASN A 187 57.25 -10.27 -7.85
C ASN A 187 56.79 -11.68 -8.26
N VAL A 188 55.55 -12.01 -7.94
CA VAL A 188 54.90 -13.27 -8.32
C VAL A 188 53.90 -12.97 -9.43
N ASN A 189 53.69 -13.90 -10.37
CA ASN A 189 52.66 -13.77 -11.40
C ASN A 189 51.51 -14.76 -11.15
N PRO A 190 50.42 -14.34 -10.48
CA PRO A 190 49.26 -15.21 -10.23
C PRO A 190 48.54 -15.63 -11.50
N GLU A 191 48.58 -14.81 -12.58
CA GLU A 191 47.90 -15.11 -13.84
C GLU A 191 48.50 -16.33 -14.53
N GLN A 192 49.78 -16.61 -14.30
CA GLN A 192 50.47 -17.78 -14.85
C GLN A 192 49.76 -19.10 -14.46
N VAL A 193 49.18 -19.19 -13.26
CA VAL A 193 48.41 -20.37 -12.86
C VAL A 193 47.17 -20.54 -13.73
N LEU A 194 46.47 -19.44 -14.01
CA LEU A 194 45.28 -19.45 -14.87
C LEU A 194 45.65 -19.77 -16.32
N GLU A 195 46.73 -19.19 -16.85
CA GLU A 195 47.26 -19.49 -18.19
C GLU A 195 47.60 -20.98 -18.37
N ILE A 196 48.23 -21.60 -17.35
CA ILE A 196 48.55 -23.03 -17.38
C ILE A 196 47.29 -23.89 -17.44
N ILE A 197 46.26 -23.54 -16.66
CA ILE A 197 44.98 -24.28 -16.64
C ILE A 197 44.25 -24.13 -17.99
N GLU A 198 44.37 -22.98 -18.65
CA GLU A 198 43.71 -22.69 -19.92
C GLU A 198 44.51 -23.09 -21.16
N THR A 199 45.72 -23.63 -20.99
CA THR A 199 46.58 -24.05 -22.10
C THR A 199 45.86 -25.07 -22.99
N GLU A 200 45.85 -24.83 -24.30
CA GLU A 200 45.16 -25.69 -25.29
C GLU A 200 46.06 -26.88 -25.73
N LYS A 201 45.43 -28.00 -26.10
CA LYS A 201 46.12 -29.12 -26.78
C LYS A 201 46.58 -28.65 -28.15
N LEU A 202 47.81 -28.99 -28.50
CA LEU A 202 48.37 -28.80 -29.83
C LEU A 202 48.12 -30.05 -30.67
N ASP A 203 47.71 -29.87 -31.92
CA ASP A 203 47.68 -30.94 -32.91
C ASP A 203 49.10 -31.26 -33.43
N GLU A 204 49.22 -32.31 -34.25
CA GLU A 204 50.51 -32.71 -34.86
C GLU A 204 51.13 -31.62 -35.76
N SER A 205 50.34 -30.62 -36.18
CA SER A 205 50.79 -29.47 -36.98
C SER A 205 51.21 -28.26 -36.11
N GLY A 206 51.10 -28.38 -34.78
CA GLY A 206 51.39 -27.32 -33.83
C GLY A 206 50.30 -26.25 -33.74
N LYS A 207 49.11 -26.50 -34.29
CA LYS A 207 47.94 -25.63 -34.13
C LYS A 207 47.15 -26.02 -32.89
N THR A 208 46.52 -25.03 -32.27
CA THR A 208 45.70 -25.29 -31.10
C THR A 208 44.35 -25.89 -31.52
N THR A 209 43.93 -26.90 -30.77
CA THR A 209 42.73 -27.70 -31.06
C THR A 209 41.45 -27.09 -30.47
N GLY A 210 41.55 -25.98 -29.74
CA GLY A 210 40.44 -25.38 -29.00
C GLY A 210 39.99 -26.17 -27.77
N GLU A 211 40.58 -27.34 -27.52
CA GLU A 211 40.38 -28.14 -26.31
C GLU A 211 41.51 -27.91 -25.32
N ARG A 212 41.19 -27.86 -24.02
CA ARG A 212 42.20 -27.70 -22.97
C ARG A 212 43.13 -28.92 -22.90
N ARG A 213 44.40 -28.67 -22.57
CA ARG A 213 45.45 -29.67 -22.37
C ARG A 213 45.07 -30.69 -21.31
N PHE A 214 44.59 -30.20 -20.17
CA PHE A 214 44.06 -30.99 -19.07
C PHE A 214 42.58 -30.70 -18.91
N SER A 215 41.77 -31.75 -18.76
CA SER A 215 40.36 -31.57 -18.42
C SER A 215 40.19 -31.20 -16.94
N ALA A 216 39.07 -30.57 -16.59
CA ALA A 216 38.78 -30.22 -15.19
C ALA A 216 38.72 -31.47 -14.28
N GLU A 217 38.27 -32.60 -14.84
CA GLU A 217 38.16 -33.88 -14.15
C GLU A 217 39.53 -34.51 -13.90
N GLU A 218 40.42 -34.47 -14.90
CA GLU A 218 41.82 -34.93 -14.78
C GLU A 218 42.58 -34.11 -13.71
N LEU A 219 42.46 -32.78 -13.73
CA LEU A 219 43.07 -31.93 -12.71
C LEU A 219 42.53 -32.22 -11.31
N HIS A 220 41.22 -32.49 -11.18
CA HIS A 220 40.60 -32.84 -9.91
C HIS A 220 41.08 -34.21 -9.37
N GLU A 221 41.30 -35.17 -10.25
CA GLU A 221 41.86 -36.48 -9.87
C GLU A 221 43.29 -36.34 -9.35
N ILE A 222 44.13 -35.56 -10.06
CA ILE A 222 45.49 -35.24 -9.62
C ILE A 222 45.48 -34.52 -8.26
N TYR A 223 44.55 -33.58 -8.07
CA TYR A 223 44.36 -32.89 -6.79
C TYR A 223 43.98 -33.85 -5.66
N ARG A 224 43.08 -34.81 -5.92
CA ARG A 224 42.66 -35.78 -4.91
C ARG A 224 43.83 -36.63 -4.43
N GLU A 225 44.57 -37.21 -5.38
CA GLU A 225 45.69 -38.10 -5.10
C GLU A 225 46.85 -37.37 -4.40
N LYS A 226 47.20 -36.16 -4.85
CA LYS A 226 48.40 -35.45 -4.37
C LYS A 226 48.17 -34.60 -3.12
N ILE A 227 46.96 -34.07 -2.92
CA ILE A 227 46.68 -33.08 -1.88
C ILE A 227 45.57 -33.57 -0.96
N GLN A 228 44.38 -33.86 -1.49
CA GLN A 228 43.20 -34.11 -0.65
C GLN A 228 43.36 -35.33 0.26
N ASP A 229 43.89 -36.42 -0.26
CA ASP A 229 44.05 -37.67 0.50
C ASP A 229 45.09 -37.55 1.62
N GLN A 230 45.93 -36.50 1.60
CA GLN A 230 46.89 -36.19 2.68
C GLN A 230 46.28 -35.32 3.80
N ILE A 231 45.11 -34.71 3.57
CA ILE A 231 44.46 -33.84 4.57
C ILE A 231 43.64 -34.69 5.53
N ILE A 232 44.18 -34.91 6.74
CA ILE A 232 43.44 -35.56 7.82
C ILE A 232 42.57 -34.50 8.52
N PRO A 233 41.23 -34.60 8.50
CA PRO A 233 40.37 -33.64 9.17
C PRO A 233 40.54 -33.75 10.69
N GLN A 234 41.14 -32.73 11.30
CA GLN A 234 41.13 -32.57 12.75
C GLN A 234 39.84 -31.87 13.17
N TYR A 235 38.96 -32.63 13.83
CA TYR A 235 37.81 -32.06 14.51
C TYR A 235 38.26 -31.46 15.84
N ALA A 236 38.26 -30.14 15.94
CA ALA A 236 38.53 -29.47 17.20
C ALA A 236 37.41 -29.80 18.21
N SER A 237 37.76 -30.46 19.31
CA SER A 237 36.89 -30.65 20.47
C SER A 237 36.82 -29.34 21.26
N GLY A 238 36.03 -28.38 20.79
CA GLY A 238 35.87 -27.06 21.41
C GLY A 238 34.41 -26.67 21.61
N THR A 239 34.15 -25.81 22.59
CA THR A 239 32.85 -25.14 22.76
C THR A 239 32.48 -24.35 21.50
N PRO A 240 31.20 -24.31 21.10
CA PRO A 240 30.76 -23.54 19.95
C PRO A 240 31.18 -22.07 20.11
N ILE A 241 31.61 -21.45 19.01
CA ILE A 241 32.08 -20.07 19.01
C ILE A 241 30.93 -19.18 19.47
N ALA A 242 31.11 -18.48 20.61
CA ALA A 242 30.08 -17.63 21.17
C ALA A 242 29.92 -16.36 20.31
N SER A 243 28.74 -16.17 19.72
CA SER A 243 28.40 -14.91 19.05
C SER A 243 27.98 -13.85 20.08
N ARG A 244 28.45 -12.62 19.90
CA ARG A 244 27.98 -11.45 20.65
C ARG A 244 26.67 -10.86 20.11
N PHE A 245 26.11 -11.46 19.06
CA PHE A 245 24.88 -11.03 18.43
C PHE A 245 23.68 -11.21 19.36
N VAL A 246 23.02 -10.10 19.70
CA VAL A 246 21.76 -10.09 20.43
C VAL A 246 20.75 -9.23 19.70
N LYS A 247 19.73 -9.88 19.14
CA LYS A 247 18.65 -9.20 18.41
C LYS A 247 17.73 -8.42 19.36
N PRO A 248 17.32 -7.18 19.00
CA PRO A 248 16.38 -6.40 19.80
C PRO A 248 14.97 -7.00 19.74
N SER A 249 14.14 -6.65 20.73
CA SER A 249 12.70 -6.96 20.71
C SER A 249 11.99 -6.32 19.52
N VAL A 250 10.81 -6.84 19.13
CA VAL A 250 10.04 -6.35 17.97
C VAL A 250 9.74 -4.84 18.07
N LEU A 251 9.43 -4.34 19.27
CA LEU A 251 9.17 -2.91 19.50
C LEU A 251 10.44 -2.06 19.34
N ASN A 252 11.58 -2.54 19.82
CA ASN A 252 12.85 -1.84 19.66
C ASN A 252 13.30 -1.87 18.19
N GLN A 253 13.09 -2.97 17.48
CA GLN A 253 13.30 -3.05 16.02
C GLN A 253 12.45 -2.00 15.28
N PHE A 254 11.16 -1.90 15.62
CA PHE A 254 10.29 -0.85 15.07
C PHE A 254 10.86 0.56 15.30
N LYS A 255 11.31 0.88 16.52
CA LYS A 255 11.91 2.19 16.83
C LYS A 255 13.18 2.47 16.02
N VAL A 256 14.04 1.46 15.85
CA VAL A 256 15.28 1.60 15.07
C VAL A 256 14.94 1.79 13.59
N TYR A 257 14.08 0.95 13.00
CA TYR A 257 13.63 1.11 11.62
C TYR A 257 12.94 2.44 11.36
N PHE A 258 12.06 2.88 12.27
CA PHE A 258 11.37 4.16 12.16
C PHE A 258 12.36 5.32 12.21
N SER A 259 13.29 5.32 13.17
CA SER A 259 14.32 6.36 13.28
C SER A 259 15.23 6.40 12.05
N ARG A 260 15.60 5.23 11.52
CA ARG A 260 16.41 5.11 10.30
C ARG A 260 15.68 5.69 9.10
N ASN A 261 14.42 5.28 8.89
CA ASN A 261 13.59 5.74 7.79
C ASN A 261 13.34 7.25 7.89
N PHE A 262 12.98 7.75 9.07
CA PHE A 262 12.75 9.16 9.31
C PHE A 262 13.99 10.00 9.00
N LYS A 263 15.17 9.63 9.52
CA LYS A 263 16.42 10.36 9.24
C LYS A 263 16.78 10.33 7.75
N ALA A 264 16.71 9.16 7.11
CA ALA A 264 17.04 9.04 5.69
C ALA A 264 16.17 9.96 4.82
N LYS A 265 14.87 10.02 5.11
CA LYS A 265 13.93 10.86 4.34
C LYS A 265 14.06 12.35 4.65
N VAL A 266 14.26 12.73 5.91
CA VAL A 266 14.41 14.13 6.31
C VAL A 266 15.73 14.73 5.82
N SER A 267 16.79 13.92 5.69
CA SER A 267 18.04 14.36 5.06
C SER A 267 17.86 14.78 3.60
N ASN A 268 16.84 14.26 2.91
CA ASN A 268 16.53 14.65 1.54
C ASN A 268 15.53 15.83 1.51
N LEU A 269 16.07 17.05 1.61
CA LEU A 269 15.27 18.28 1.60
C LEU A 269 14.37 18.42 0.36
N GLN A 270 14.87 18.01 -0.81
CA GLN A 270 14.08 18.06 -2.05
C GLN A 270 12.86 17.14 -1.96
N TYR A 271 13.04 15.93 -1.46
CA TYR A 271 11.96 14.98 -1.24
C TYR A 271 10.93 15.51 -0.23
N VAL A 272 11.38 16.02 0.92
CA VAL A 272 10.47 16.56 1.95
C VAL A 272 9.69 17.76 1.40
N PHE A 273 10.37 18.70 0.74
CA PHE A 273 9.77 19.90 0.18
C PHE A 273 8.70 19.57 -0.86
N ILE A 274 9.02 18.71 -1.84
CA ILE A 274 8.07 18.33 -2.90
C ILE A 274 6.85 17.64 -2.30
N ASN A 275 7.05 16.67 -1.40
CA ASN A 275 5.94 15.92 -0.81
C ASN A 275 5.02 16.78 0.06
N LEU A 276 5.58 17.73 0.82
CA LEU A 276 4.77 18.63 1.65
C LEU A 276 4.08 19.72 0.82
N LEU A 277 4.71 20.22 -0.25
CA LEU A 277 4.15 21.27 -1.10
C LEU A 277 3.08 20.75 -2.08
N GLN A 278 3.17 19.48 -2.48
CA GLN A 278 2.25 18.87 -3.44
C GLN A 278 0.78 18.98 -3.00
N ALA A 279 0.48 18.69 -1.73
CA ALA A 279 -0.90 18.73 -1.21
C ALA A 279 -1.52 20.15 -1.25
N PRO A 280 -0.88 21.20 -0.68
CA PRO A 280 -1.33 22.59 -0.79
C PRO A 280 -1.52 23.07 -2.24
N VAL A 281 -0.59 22.73 -3.14
CA VAL A 281 -0.67 23.15 -4.54
C VAL A 281 -1.86 22.49 -5.24
N LEU A 282 -2.05 21.19 -5.06
CA LEU A 282 -3.22 20.49 -5.61
C LEU A 282 -4.53 20.98 -4.98
N ALA A 283 -4.53 21.29 -3.68
CA ALA A 283 -5.68 21.90 -3.01
C ALA A 283 -6.06 23.25 -3.63
N LEU A 284 -5.08 24.09 -3.90
CA LEU A 284 -5.29 25.39 -4.55
C LEU A 284 -5.88 25.20 -5.95
N VAL A 285 -5.28 24.32 -6.77
CA VAL A 285 -5.76 24.05 -8.13
C VAL A 285 -7.19 23.51 -8.11
N VAL A 286 -7.48 22.48 -7.31
CA VAL A 286 -8.81 21.86 -7.26
C VAL A 286 -9.85 22.83 -6.71
N SER A 287 -9.55 23.53 -5.61
CA SER A 287 -10.50 24.45 -4.98
C SER A 287 -10.76 25.68 -5.84
N PHE A 288 -9.75 26.20 -6.54
CA PHE A 288 -9.92 27.33 -7.44
C PHE A 288 -10.73 26.97 -8.68
N LEU A 289 -10.45 25.82 -9.31
CA LEU A 289 -11.20 25.37 -10.50
C LEU A 289 -12.64 24.98 -10.19
N THR A 290 -12.92 24.54 -8.96
CA THR A 290 -14.28 24.21 -8.51
C THR A 290 -15.01 25.40 -7.87
N ARG A 291 -14.37 26.58 -7.80
CA ARG A 291 -15.01 27.79 -7.31
C ARG A 291 -15.91 28.38 -8.40
N TYR A 292 -17.21 28.11 -8.31
CA TYR A 292 -18.20 28.74 -9.18
C TYR A 292 -18.72 30.04 -8.55
N SER A 293 -18.46 31.19 -9.18
CA SER A 293 -18.97 32.50 -8.78
C SER A 293 -20.14 32.92 -9.65
N THR A 294 -21.12 33.61 -9.07
CA THR A 294 -22.22 34.27 -9.79
C THR A 294 -21.86 35.73 -10.09
N ASP A 295 -22.73 36.43 -10.84
CA ASP A 295 -22.54 37.86 -11.15
C ASP A 295 -22.48 38.76 -9.90
N GLU A 296 -23.04 38.30 -8.77
CA GLU A 296 -23.07 39.00 -7.48
C GLU A 296 -21.90 38.61 -6.55
N GLY A 297 -20.99 37.74 -7.00
CA GLY A 297 -19.84 37.27 -6.23
C GLY A 297 -19.89 35.78 -5.90
N TYR A 298 -19.06 35.35 -4.95
CA TYR A 298 -18.94 33.95 -4.57
C TYR A 298 -19.65 33.67 -3.25
N PHE A 299 -20.61 32.75 -3.29
CA PHE A 299 -21.26 32.18 -2.12
C PHE A 299 -21.15 30.67 -2.17
N PHE A 300 -20.69 30.06 -1.07
CA PHE A 300 -20.51 28.61 -0.99
C PHE A 300 -21.81 27.86 -1.29
N GLY A 301 -22.95 28.34 -0.79
CA GLY A 301 -24.22 27.68 -0.98
C GLY A 301 -24.75 27.64 -2.41
N LEU A 302 -24.27 28.54 -3.27
CA LEU A 302 -24.62 28.59 -4.70
C LEU A 302 -23.59 27.89 -5.60
N ASN A 303 -22.51 27.35 -5.02
CA ASN A 303 -21.46 26.71 -5.79
C ASN A 303 -21.95 25.38 -6.40
N ARG A 304 -22.11 25.34 -7.73
CA ARG A 304 -22.57 24.17 -8.48
C ARG A 304 -21.54 23.05 -8.56
N ASN A 305 -20.25 23.38 -8.43
CA ASN A 305 -19.16 22.43 -8.63
C ASN A 305 -18.70 21.77 -7.32
N PHE A 306 -19.44 21.97 -6.23
CA PHE A 306 -19.05 21.44 -4.92
C PHE A 306 -19.05 19.89 -4.84
N PRO A 307 -20.01 19.14 -5.41
CA PRO A 307 -19.90 17.69 -5.49
C PRO A 307 -18.63 17.22 -6.22
N SER A 308 -18.24 17.94 -7.29
CA SER A 308 -16.99 17.68 -8.02
C SER A 308 -15.77 17.95 -7.14
N PHE A 309 -15.81 18.96 -6.26
CA PHE A 309 -14.73 19.21 -5.29
C PHE A 309 -14.54 18.04 -4.31
N ILE A 310 -15.62 17.52 -3.71
CA ILE A 310 -15.54 16.37 -2.80
C ILE A 310 -14.90 15.18 -3.52
N PHE A 311 -15.39 14.89 -4.73
CA PHE A 311 -14.88 13.80 -5.55
C PHE A 311 -13.40 13.98 -5.90
N MET A 312 -13.00 15.14 -6.41
CA MET A 312 -11.61 15.41 -6.79
C MET A 312 -10.67 15.38 -5.57
N SER A 313 -11.13 15.82 -4.39
CA SER A 313 -10.36 15.74 -3.16
C SER A 313 -10.01 14.29 -2.80
N ILE A 314 -10.97 13.37 -2.94
CA ILE A 314 -10.77 11.93 -2.72
C ILE A 314 -9.78 11.37 -3.74
N VAL A 315 -9.94 11.72 -5.02
CA VAL A 315 -9.04 11.27 -6.10
C VAL A 315 -7.60 11.75 -5.87
N VAL A 316 -7.42 13.00 -5.44
CA VAL A 316 -6.10 13.55 -5.11
C VAL A 316 -5.46 12.80 -3.94
N MET A 317 -6.21 12.52 -2.87
CA MET A 317 -5.69 11.72 -1.74
C MET A 317 -5.32 10.29 -2.16
N LEU A 318 -6.12 9.66 -3.02
CA LEU A 318 -5.81 8.34 -3.57
C LEU A 318 -4.51 8.36 -4.40
N PHE A 319 -4.38 9.30 -5.33
CA PHE A 319 -3.20 9.42 -6.17
C PHE A 319 -1.94 9.72 -5.35
N GLN A 320 -2.03 10.69 -4.43
CA GLN A 320 -0.90 11.12 -3.60
C GLN A 320 -0.41 10.00 -2.68
N GLY A 321 -1.32 9.28 -2.01
CA GLY A 321 -0.93 8.17 -1.13
C GLY A 321 -0.30 6.99 -1.88
N MET A 322 -0.84 6.63 -3.05
CA MET A 322 -0.25 5.57 -3.88
C MET A 322 1.13 5.97 -4.42
N SER A 323 1.27 7.19 -4.92
CA SER A 323 2.54 7.70 -5.47
C SER A 323 3.65 7.76 -4.41
N LEU A 324 3.33 8.21 -3.19
CA LEU A 324 4.27 8.31 -2.09
C LEU A 324 4.80 6.94 -1.61
N SER A 325 3.92 5.95 -1.56
CA SER A 325 4.22 4.63 -0.98
C SER A 325 4.74 3.59 -1.99
N ALA A 326 4.52 3.84 -3.28
CA ALA A 326 4.84 2.96 -4.39
C ALA A 326 6.30 2.49 -4.46
N GLU A 327 7.26 3.33 -4.05
CA GLU A 327 8.70 3.02 -4.17
C GLU A 327 9.37 2.56 -2.87
N GLU A 328 8.63 2.51 -1.76
CA GLU A 328 9.25 2.33 -0.43
C GLU A 328 9.88 0.96 -0.21
N ILE A 329 9.23 -0.13 -0.62
CA ILE A 329 9.71 -1.50 -0.38
C ILE A 329 10.68 -1.93 -1.48
N ILE A 330 10.43 -1.54 -2.73
CA ILE A 330 11.29 -1.92 -3.86
C ILE A 330 12.71 -1.34 -3.73
N LYS A 331 12.85 -0.10 -3.24
CA LYS A 331 14.16 0.54 -3.00
C LYS A 331 14.94 -0.14 -1.88
N ASP A 332 14.24 -0.61 -0.85
CA ASP A 332 14.86 -1.29 0.29
C ASP A 332 15.23 -2.75 0.00
N ARG A 333 14.85 -3.33 -1.16
CA ARG A 333 14.97 -4.77 -1.43
C ARG A 333 16.40 -5.29 -1.26
N ASN A 334 17.40 -4.59 -1.77
CA ASN A 334 18.80 -5.01 -1.65
C ASN A 334 19.28 -4.94 -0.19
N ILE A 335 18.87 -3.90 0.55
CA ILE A 335 19.17 -3.76 1.98
C ILE A 335 18.50 -4.88 2.78
N LEU A 336 17.25 -5.20 2.48
CA LEU A 336 16.51 -6.29 3.15
C LEU A 336 17.10 -7.67 2.83
N GLN A 337 17.61 -7.89 1.62
CA GLN A 337 18.33 -9.13 1.28
C GLN A 337 19.61 -9.27 2.11
N ARG A 338 20.38 -8.19 2.26
CA ARG A 338 21.55 -8.16 3.14
C ARG A 338 21.16 -8.39 4.61
N GLU A 339 20.12 -7.72 5.09
CA GLU A 339 19.64 -7.86 6.48
C GLU A 339 18.94 -9.20 6.74
N SER A 340 18.65 -10.00 5.72
CA SER A 340 17.96 -11.29 5.88
C SER A 340 18.75 -12.29 6.74
N PHE A 341 20.08 -12.21 6.73
CA PHE A 341 20.96 -12.99 7.60
C PHE A 341 20.74 -12.70 9.10
N LEU A 342 20.19 -11.52 9.44
CA LEU A 342 19.90 -11.10 10.81
C LEU A 342 18.53 -11.59 11.32
N ARG A 343 17.69 -12.15 10.44
CA ARG A 343 16.34 -12.65 10.77
C ARG A 343 15.49 -11.63 11.56
N LEU A 344 15.51 -10.37 11.11
CA LEU A 344 14.77 -9.28 11.72
C LEU A 344 13.26 -9.45 11.51
N SER A 345 12.46 -8.86 12.40
CA SER A 345 11.00 -8.94 12.37
C SER A 345 10.45 -8.17 11.18
N ARG A 346 9.82 -8.91 10.27
CA ARG A 346 9.05 -8.36 9.16
C ARG A 346 7.96 -7.39 9.64
N LEU A 347 7.30 -7.71 10.76
CA LEU A 347 6.27 -6.84 11.34
C LEU A 347 6.88 -5.50 11.79
N GLY A 348 8.04 -5.53 12.45
CA GLY A 348 8.74 -4.31 12.87
C GLY A 348 9.12 -3.40 11.70
N TYR A 349 9.62 -3.98 10.61
CA TYR A 349 9.91 -3.24 9.38
C TYR A 349 8.65 -2.64 8.74
N LEU A 350 7.64 -3.46 8.47
CA LEU A 350 6.42 -3.00 7.80
C LEU A 350 5.69 -1.94 8.62
N SER A 351 5.51 -2.16 9.93
CA SER A 351 4.90 -1.16 10.80
C SER A 351 5.68 0.15 10.79
N SER A 352 7.02 0.12 10.79
CA SER A 352 7.81 1.37 10.74
C SER A 352 7.53 2.21 9.49
N LYS A 353 7.37 1.55 8.33
CA LYS A 353 7.03 2.21 7.05
C LYS A 353 5.60 2.74 7.07
N ILE A 354 4.66 1.93 7.52
CA ILE A 354 3.24 2.30 7.61
C ILE A 354 3.05 3.52 8.51
N PHE A 355 3.64 3.54 9.70
CA PHE A 355 3.52 4.67 10.63
C PHE A 355 4.17 5.95 10.08
N PHE A 356 5.31 5.83 9.40
CA PHE A 356 5.94 6.97 8.74
C PHE A 356 5.03 7.56 7.65
N LEU A 357 4.51 6.72 6.75
CA LEU A 357 3.61 7.14 5.68
C LEU A 357 2.31 7.73 6.22
N MET A 358 1.74 7.11 7.27
CA MET A 358 0.56 7.62 7.96
C MET A 358 0.82 9.02 8.53
N GLY A 359 1.98 9.26 9.15
CA GLY A 359 2.37 10.58 9.65
C GLY A 359 2.48 11.64 8.53
N VAL A 360 3.05 11.28 7.38
CA VAL A 360 3.12 12.18 6.23
C VAL A 360 1.73 12.49 5.67
N SER A 361 0.88 11.46 5.49
CA SER A 361 -0.49 11.65 5.00
C SER A 361 -1.40 12.41 5.98
N LEU A 362 -1.14 12.29 7.29
CA LEU A 362 -1.82 13.10 8.32
C LEU A 362 -1.60 14.60 8.07
N ILE A 363 -0.34 14.99 7.84
CA ILE A 363 0.05 16.38 7.57
C ILE A 363 -0.47 16.83 6.20
N GLN A 364 -0.31 16.01 5.16
CA GLN A 364 -0.73 16.34 3.78
C GLN A 364 -2.24 16.56 3.67
N SER A 365 -3.05 15.65 4.24
CA SER A 365 -4.52 15.78 4.23
C SER A 365 -5.00 17.00 5.02
N PHE A 366 -4.34 17.31 6.13
CA PHE A 366 -4.63 18.51 6.94
C PHE A 366 -4.32 19.80 6.17
N LEU A 367 -3.12 19.89 5.57
CA LEU A 367 -2.71 21.03 4.76
C LEU A 367 -3.61 21.22 3.53
N PHE A 368 -3.95 20.11 2.85
CA PHE A 368 -4.88 20.12 1.72
C PHE A 368 -6.24 20.72 2.13
N LEU A 369 -6.77 20.31 3.28
CA LEU A 369 -8.07 20.76 3.73
C LEU A 369 -8.07 22.22 4.18
N ILE A 370 -7.02 22.68 4.87
CA ILE A 370 -6.87 24.09 5.26
C ILE A 370 -6.95 25.00 4.04
N VAL A 371 -6.12 24.72 3.02
CA VAL A 371 -6.09 25.53 1.79
C VAL A 371 -7.45 25.50 1.10
N SER A 372 -8.07 24.33 1.03
CA SER A 372 -9.37 24.18 0.36
C SER A 372 -10.49 24.93 1.07
N PHE A 373 -10.58 24.85 2.39
CA PHE A 373 -11.59 25.54 3.19
C PHE A 373 -11.43 27.06 3.12
N LEU A 374 -10.19 27.55 3.11
CA LEU A 374 -9.91 28.98 2.93
C LEU A 374 -10.35 29.49 1.55
N VAL A 375 -10.11 28.72 0.49
CA VAL A 375 -10.47 29.12 -0.89
C VAL A 375 -11.98 29.04 -1.13
N LEU A 376 -12.65 28.00 -0.60
CA LEU A 376 -14.08 27.77 -0.77
C LEU A 376 -14.96 28.49 0.27
N GLY A 377 -14.38 29.11 1.29
CA GLY A 377 -15.12 29.85 2.32
C GLY A 377 -16.05 28.96 3.15
N MET A 378 -15.70 27.68 3.35
CA MET A 378 -16.52 26.72 4.09
C MET A 378 -16.38 26.89 5.60
N SER A 379 -17.50 26.86 6.33
CA SER A 379 -17.50 26.84 7.80
C SER A 379 -18.16 25.55 8.33
N GLY A 380 -17.46 24.81 9.20
CA GLY A 380 -17.99 23.57 9.83
C GLY A 380 -17.50 22.25 9.21
N LEU A 381 -17.72 21.13 9.93
CA LEU A 381 -17.39 19.75 9.54
C LEU A 381 -15.92 19.45 9.16
N PHE A 382 -14.98 20.37 9.44
CA PHE A 382 -13.55 20.23 9.11
C PHE A 382 -12.96 18.89 9.57
N ILE A 383 -13.24 18.47 10.81
CA ILE A 383 -12.70 17.22 11.38
C ILE A 383 -13.24 16.00 10.63
N HIS A 384 -14.51 16.01 10.22
CA HIS A 384 -15.11 14.88 9.48
C HIS A 384 -14.50 14.76 8.08
N TYR A 385 -14.35 15.89 7.38
CA TYR A 385 -13.64 15.95 6.09
C TYR A 385 -12.21 15.45 6.21
N TRP A 386 -11.48 15.95 7.20
CA TRP A 386 -10.09 15.57 7.43
C TRP A 386 -9.96 14.08 7.73
N LEU A 387 -10.82 13.52 8.60
CA LEU A 387 -10.79 12.10 8.95
C LEU A 387 -10.98 11.20 7.73
N ILE A 388 -11.99 11.47 6.89
CA ILE A 388 -12.26 10.64 5.70
C ILE A 388 -11.14 10.78 4.66
N LEU A 389 -10.65 11.99 4.41
CA LEU A 389 -9.54 12.20 3.47
C LEU A 389 -8.25 11.55 3.98
N PHE A 390 -7.99 11.62 5.29
CA PHE A 390 -6.88 10.92 5.93
C PHE A 390 -6.99 9.41 5.79
N LEU A 391 -8.15 8.80 6.11
CA LEU A 391 -8.36 7.36 5.94
C LEU A 391 -8.22 6.93 4.47
N THR A 392 -8.69 7.76 3.54
CA THR A 392 -8.53 7.53 2.10
C THR A 392 -7.06 7.54 1.69
N ALA A 393 -6.27 8.48 2.20
CA ALA A 393 -4.83 8.54 1.96
C ALA A 393 -4.09 7.33 2.57
N VAL A 394 -4.50 6.88 3.77
CA VAL A 394 -3.92 5.67 4.40
C VAL A 394 -4.25 4.39 3.60
N PHE A 395 -5.48 4.26 3.10
CA PHE A 395 -5.86 3.19 2.18
C PHE A 395 -4.97 3.19 0.94
N ALA A 396 -4.77 4.36 0.33
CA ALA A 396 -3.90 4.52 -0.83
C ALA A 396 -2.43 4.18 -0.54
N ASN A 397 -1.93 4.55 0.65
CA ASN A 397 -0.59 4.16 1.10
C ASN A 397 -0.45 2.63 1.20
N MET A 398 -1.46 1.94 1.77
CA MET A 398 -1.40 0.47 1.88
C MET A 398 -1.46 -0.18 0.51
N LEU A 399 -2.25 0.38 -0.40
CA LEU A 399 -2.35 -0.11 -1.76
C LEU A 399 -1.00 0.07 -2.47
N GLY A 400 -0.37 1.24 -2.40
CA GLY A 400 0.93 1.49 -3.00
C GLY A 400 2.06 0.63 -2.40
N LEU A 401 2.05 0.36 -1.09
CA LEU A 401 2.99 -0.59 -0.47
C LEU A 401 2.82 -2.02 -1.01
N ASN A 402 1.58 -2.47 -1.23
CA ASN A 402 1.33 -3.79 -1.84
C ASN A 402 1.93 -3.88 -3.24
N ILE A 403 1.74 -2.85 -4.07
CA ILE A 403 2.35 -2.75 -5.40
C ILE A 403 3.88 -2.75 -5.29
N SER A 404 4.43 -1.97 -4.34
CA SER A 404 5.88 -1.87 -4.10
C SER A 404 6.52 -3.22 -3.74
N SER A 405 5.84 -4.04 -2.94
CA SER A 405 6.33 -5.38 -2.59
C SER A 405 6.18 -6.39 -3.76
N GLY A 406 5.07 -6.30 -4.49
CA GLY A 406 4.68 -7.29 -5.49
C GLY A 406 5.35 -7.13 -6.85
N LEU A 407 5.74 -5.92 -7.25
CA LEU A 407 6.34 -5.65 -8.56
C LEU A 407 7.88 -5.60 -8.50
N ASN A 408 8.52 -5.89 -9.64
CA ASN A 408 9.97 -5.98 -9.76
C ASN A 408 10.63 -4.74 -10.39
N SER A 409 9.85 -3.76 -10.85
CA SER A 409 10.37 -2.54 -11.48
C SER A 409 9.52 -1.32 -11.12
N VAL A 410 10.20 -0.20 -10.90
CA VAL A 410 9.60 1.13 -10.68
C VAL A 410 8.71 1.55 -11.85
N VAL A 411 9.09 1.21 -13.09
CA VAL A 411 8.28 1.53 -14.29
C VAL A 411 6.93 0.81 -14.26
N THR A 412 6.93 -0.47 -13.90
CA THR A 412 5.69 -1.27 -13.79
C THR A 412 4.78 -0.73 -12.69
N ILE A 413 5.37 -0.22 -11.60
CA ILE A 413 4.62 0.44 -10.52
C ILE A 413 3.88 1.67 -11.06
N TYR A 414 4.55 2.56 -11.78
CA TYR A 414 3.92 3.75 -12.36
C TYR A 414 2.84 3.44 -13.40
N ILE A 415 3.00 2.37 -14.19
CA ILE A 415 1.95 1.91 -15.13
C ILE A 415 0.72 1.38 -14.37
N SER A 416 0.92 0.78 -13.19
CA SER A 416 -0.16 0.18 -12.40
C SER A 416 -1.01 1.22 -11.67
N ILE A 417 -0.45 2.38 -11.29
CA ILE A 417 -1.18 3.42 -10.53
C ILE A 417 -2.43 3.90 -11.29
N PRO A 418 -2.38 4.35 -12.56
CA PRO A 418 -3.58 4.73 -13.31
C PRO A 418 -4.59 3.59 -13.46
N LEU A 419 -4.12 2.36 -13.68
CA LEU A 419 -4.99 1.17 -13.80
C LEU A 419 -5.83 0.93 -12.54
N LEU A 420 -5.30 1.30 -11.37
CA LEU A 420 -5.98 1.17 -10.08
C LEU A 420 -6.86 2.38 -9.76
N ILE A 421 -6.47 3.58 -10.21
CA ILE A 421 -7.24 4.81 -9.99
C ILE A 421 -8.49 4.86 -10.89
N ILE A 422 -8.40 4.46 -12.15
CA ILE A 422 -9.51 4.57 -13.10
C ILE A 422 -10.79 3.86 -12.60
N PRO A 423 -10.73 2.60 -12.10
CA PRO A 423 -11.90 1.96 -11.48
C PRO A 423 -12.44 2.73 -10.27
N GLN A 424 -11.56 3.27 -9.43
CA GLN A 424 -11.98 4.07 -8.26
C GLN A 424 -12.72 5.36 -8.70
N ILE A 425 -12.30 5.97 -9.80
CA ILE A 425 -12.95 7.15 -10.40
C ILE A 425 -14.34 6.78 -10.95
N LEU A 426 -14.41 5.74 -11.79
CA LEU A 426 -15.65 5.37 -12.48
C LEU A 426 -16.72 4.82 -11.54
N LEU A 427 -16.31 4.04 -10.54
CA LEU A 427 -17.22 3.31 -9.64
C LEU A 427 -17.44 4.03 -8.30
N CYS A 428 -17.14 5.33 -8.24
CA CYS A 428 -17.41 6.17 -7.07
C CYS A 428 -18.91 6.47 -6.88
N GLY A 429 -19.71 6.39 -7.95
CA GLY A 429 -21.15 6.67 -7.94
C GLY A 429 -21.54 8.09 -8.38
N LEU A 430 -20.57 9.00 -8.56
CA LEU A 430 -20.80 10.36 -9.07
C LEU A 430 -20.74 10.44 -10.61
N ILE A 431 -19.68 9.89 -11.22
CA ILE A 431 -19.47 9.96 -12.69
C ILE A 431 -20.41 9.00 -13.41
N VAL A 432 -20.47 7.75 -12.92
CA VAL A 432 -21.40 6.73 -13.41
C VAL A 432 -22.37 6.43 -12.28
N PRO A 433 -23.64 6.86 -12.38
CA PRO A 433 -24.68 6.49 -11.44
C PRO A 433 -24.80 4.96 -11.37
N PHE A 434 -24.92 4.42 -10.15
CA PHE A 434 -25.02 2.97 -9.97
C PHE A 434 -26.26 2.34 -10.60
N ASP A 435 -27.30 3.15 -10.83
CA ASP A 435 -28.54 2.74 -11.48
C ASP A 435 -28.34 2.40 -12.97
N ASP A 436 -27.37 3.03 -13.63
CA ASP A 436 -27.09 2.82 -15.05
C ASP A 436 -26.28 1.54 -15.30
N LEU A 437 -25.68 0.98 -14.24
CA LEU A 437 -24.95 -0.27 -14.32
C LEU A 437 -25.95 -1.43 -14.43
N LYS A 438 -25.91 -2.14 -15.57
CA LYS A 438 -26.75 -3.34 -15.90
C LYS A 438 -26.53 -4.56 -15.00
N SER A 439 -26.11 -4.39 -13.75
CA SER A 439 -25.96 -5.49 -12.79
C SER A 439 -27.33 -5.89 -12.22
N GLY A 440 -27.57 -7.20 -12.05
CA GLY A 440 -28.83 -7.72 -11.48
C GLY A 440 -29.17 -7.18 -10.08
N ASN A 441 -28.19 -6.63 -9.37
CA ASN A 441 -28.34 -6.05 -8.03
C ASN A 441 -28.81 -4.59 -8.03
N ALA A 442 -28.60 -3.83 -9.12
CA ALA A 442 -29.13 -2.47 -9.25
C ALA A 442 -30.67 -2.46 -9.23
N ARG A 443 -31.30 -3.57 -9.64
CA ARG A 443 -32.76 -3.77 -9.56
C ARG A 443 -33.31 -3.81 -8.13
N ASN A 444 -32.46 -4.06 -7.12
CA ASN A 444 -32.87 -4.17 -5.71
C ASN A 444 -32.60 -2.88 -4.91
N ASN A 445 -32.29 -1.76 -5.57
CA ASN A 445 -31.99 -0.48 -4.92
C ASN A 445 -30.81 -0.57 -3.94
N LEU A 446 -29.83 -1.41 -4.25
CA LEU A 446 -28.59 -1.60 -3.50
C LEU A 446 -27.42 -1.23 -4.39
N VAL A 447 -26.38 -0.67 -3.77
CA VAL A 447 -25.14 -0.39 -4.50
C VAL A 447 -24.53 -1.70 -5.01
N PRO A 448 -24.06 -1.77 -6.27
CA PRO A 448 -23.39 -2.95 -6.81
C PRO A 448 -22.17 -3.38 -5.98
N VAL A 449 -21.94 -4.69 -5.88
CA VAL A 449 -20.82 -5.26 -5.11
C VAL A 449 -19.46 -4.74 -5.59
N ILE A 450 -19.32 -4.48 -6.89
CA ILE A 450 -18.11 -3.90 -7.47
C ILE A 450 -17.85 -2.49 -6.91
N GLY A 451 -18.90 -1.71 -6.63
CA GLY A 451 -18.79 -0.41 -5.96
C GLY A 451 -18.45 -0.54 -4.48
N ASP A 452 -18.92 -1.60 -3.80
CA ASP A 452 -18.58 -1.88 -2.39
C ASP A 452 -17.07 -2.18 -2.20
N LEU A 453 -16.36 -2.58 -3.26
CA LEU A 453 -14.90 -2.78 -3.22
C LEU A 453 -14.08 -1.49 -3.37
N MET A 454 -14.71 -0.38 -3.77
CA MET A 454 -14.02 0.88 -4.06
C MET A 454 -13.99 1.78 -2.84
N ALA A 455 -12.79 2.16 -2.39
CA ALA A 455 -12.63 3.06 -1.26
C ALA A 455 -13.17 4.48 -1.58
N SER A 456 -13.04 4.92 -2.84
CA SER A 456 -13.57 6.21 -3.30
C SER A 456 -15.07 6.34 -3.06
N ARG A 457 -15.84 5.28 -3.31
CA ARG A 457 -17.30 5.23 -3.10
C ARG A 457 -17.63 5.48 -1.63
N TRP A 458 -17.00 4.75 -0.71
CA TRP A 458 -17.26 4.88 0.73
C TRP A 458 -16.89 6.26 1.25
N ALA A 459 -15.75 6.80 0.81
CA ALA A 459 -15.29 8.14 1.17
C ALA A 459 -16.25 9.23 0.65
N PHE A 460 -16.69 9.12 -0.61
CA PHE A 460 -17.56 10.11 -1.23
C PHE A 460 -18.96 10.11 -0.60
N GLU A 461 -19.54 8.92 -0.41
CA GLU A 461 -20.83 8.80 0.27
C GLU A 461 -20.78 9.34 1.70
N ALA A 462 -19.69 9.09 2.43
CA ALA A 462 -19.51 9.60 3.79
C ALA A 462 -19.54 11.13 3.82
N LEU A 463 -18.76 11.79 2.96
CA LEU A 463 -18.68 13.25 2.91
C LEU A 463 -19.95 13.89 2.37
N ALA A 464 -20.56 13.30 1.33
CA ALA A 464 -21.77 13.84 0.73
C ALA A 464 -22.96 13.77 1.70
N VAL A 465 -23.13 12.64 2.39
CA VAL A 465 -24.20 12.46 3.38
C VAL A 465 -23.96 13.31 4.61
N ASP A 466 -22.74 13.33 5.15
CA ASP A 466 -22.41 14.10 6.36
C ASP A 466 -22.58 15.60 6.11
N GLN A 467 -22.12 16.11 4.96
CA GLN A 467 -22.32 17.50 4.59
C GLN A 467 -23.81 17.84 4.40
N ALA A 468 -24.65 16.92 3.91
CA ALA A 468 -26.07 17.19 3.70
C ALA A 468 -26.95 17.01 4.96
N THR A 469 -26.41 16.45 6.04
CA THR A 469 -27.22 16.07 7.23
C THR A 469 -26.69 16.61 8.54
N ALA A 470 -25.37 16.70 8.71
CA ALA A 470 -24.73 17.02 9.99
C ALA A 470 -24.26 18.47 10.12
N ASN A 471 -24.33 19.27 9.05
CA ASN A 471 -23.96 20.69 9.14
C ASN A 471 -24.97 21.46 10.03
N LYS A 472 -24.58 22.60 10.59
CA LYS A 472 -25.41 23.30 11.60
C LYS A 472 -26.75 23.76 11.06
N TYR A 473 -26.81 24.11 9.78
CA TYR A 473 -28.05 24.53 9.12
C TYR A 473 -28.97 23.33 8.87
N ASP A 474 -28.53 22.36 8.08
CA ASP A 474 -29.32 21.20 7.67
C ASP A 474 -29.69 20.30 8.85
N ALA A 475 -28.84 20.16 9.87
CA ALA A 475 -29.17 19.39 11.08
C ALA A 475 -30.41 19.94 11.81
N SER A 476 -30.69 21.24 11.70
CA SER A 476 -31.88 21.85 12.32
C SER A 476 -33.18 21.49 11.60
N TYR A 477 -33.10 21.13 10.31
CA TYR A 477 -34.25 20.82 9.47
C TYR A 477 -34.35 19.33 9.11
N TYR A 478 -33.29 18.54 9.32
CA TYR A 478 -33.18 17.18 8.81
C TYR A 478 -34.33 16.26 9.24
N ASP A 479 -34.65 16.21 10.54
CA ASP A 479 -35.69 15.31 11.05
C ASP A 479 -37.08 15.66 10.50
N ILE A 480 -37.41 16.95 10.40
CA ILE A 480 -38.71 17.38 9.88
C ILE A 480 -38.79 17.23 8.36
N GLU A 481 -37.70 17.50 7.63
CA GLU A 481 -37.63 17.29 6.19
C GLU A 481 -37.69 15.80 5.83
N ARG A 482 -37.16 14.93 6.69
CA ARG A 482 -37.30 13.48 6.56
C ARG A 482 -38.77 13.06 6.63
N GLU A 483 -39.51 13.53 7.63
CA GLU A 483 -40.94 13.25 7.78
C GLU A 483 -41.74 13.81 6.60
N MET A 484 -41.47 15.06 6.19
CA MET A 484 -42.10 15.68 5.03
C MET A 484 -41.87 14.85 3.76
N SER A 485 -40.63 14.40 3.54
CA SER A 485 -40.28 13.56 2.40
C SER A 485 -41.02 12.22 2.42
N GLU A 486 -41.14 11.59 3.59
CA GLU A 486 -41.88 10.33 3.75
C GLU A 486 -43.37 10.50 3.42
N TYR A 487 -44.02 11.55 3.92
CA TYR A 487 -45.43 11.84 3.60
C TYR A 487 -45.64 12.16 2.12
N PHE A 488 -44.72 12.93 1.52
CA PHE A 488 -44.77 13.26 0.09
C PHE A 488 -44.62 12.00 -0.77
N ILE A 489 -43.63 11.15 -0.48
CA ILE A 489 -43.40 9.91 -1.22
C ILE A 489 -44.62 9.00 -1.13
N LYS A 490 -45.16 8.77 0.07
CA LYS A 490 -46.31 7.88 0.26
C LYS A 490 -47.58 8.45 -0.40
N GLY A 491 -47.90 9.71 -0.14
CA GLY A 491 -49.13 10.34 -0.60
C GLY A 491 -49.15 10.74 -2.08
N GLU A 492 -48.05 11.27 -2.62
CA GLU A 492 -48.00 11.87 -3.96
C GLU A 492 -47.24 11.01 -4.99
N LEU A 493 -46.41 10.04 -4.58
CA LEU A 493 -45.74 9.13 -5.51
C LEU A 493 -46.32 7.71 -5.47
N ILE A 494 -46.37 7.07 -4.30
CA ILE A 494 -46.78 5.67 -4.15
C ILE A 494 -48.30 5.53 -4.38
N VAL A 495 -49.13 6.29 -3.67
CA VAL A 495 -50.58 6.17 -3.77
C VAL A 495 -51.10 6.37 -5.21
N PRO A 496 -50.72 7.43 -5.96
CA PRO A 496 -51.19 7.58 -7.34
C PRO A 496 -50.70 6.45 -8.25
N LYS A 497 -49.47 5.97 -8.08
CA LYS A 497 -48.92 4.86 -8.86
C LYS A 497 -49.63 3.54 -8.56
N LEU A 498 -49.96 3.30 -7.29
CA LEU A 498 -50.74 2.15 -6.85
C LEU A 498 -52.18 2.20 -7.41
N SER A 499 -52.82 3.37 -7.38
CA SER A 499 -54.15 3.58 -7.99
C SER A 499 -54.12 3.31 -9.50
N ASN A 500 -53.10 3.77 -10.21
CA ASN A 500 -52.91 3.47 -11.63
C ASN A 500 -52.70 1.96 -11.87
N LEU A 501 -51.95 1.29 -11.00
CA LEU A 501 -51.74 -0.16 -11.06
C LEU A 501 -53.07 -0.91 -10.84
N ILE A 502 -53.87 -0.52 -9.85
CA ILE A 502 -55.19 -1.08 -9.57
C ILE A 502 -56.14 -0.91 -10.77
N GLN A 503 -56.16 0.27 -11.38
CA GLN A 503 -56.96 0.53 -12.58
C GLN A 503 -56.53 -0.34 -13.76
N SER A 504 -55.21 -0.45 -14.01
CA SER A 504 -54.69 -1.30 -15.08
C SER A 504 -54.96 -2.79 -14.86
N VAL A 505 -54.84 -3.30 -13.63
CA VAL A 505 -55.21 -4.68 -13.27
C VAL A 505 -56.71 -4.91 -13.48
N SER A 506 -57.55 -3.98 -13.04
CA SER A 506 -59.00 -4.07 -13.20
C SER A 506 -59.42 -4.06 -14.68
N TYR A 507 -58.76 -3.25 -15.51
CA TYR A 507 -58.97 -3.22 -16.96
C TYR A 507 -58.48 -4.49 -17.66
N ASN A 508 -57.25 -4.92 -17.39
CA ASN A 508 -56.63 -6.09 -18.00
C ASN A 508 -57.38 -7.40 -17.68
N ARG A 509 -57.98 -7.49 -16.49
CA ARG A 509 -58.83 -8.63 -16.10
C ARG A 509 -60.14 -8.69 -16.88
N VAL A 510 -60.71 -7.53 -17.25
CA VAL A 510 -61.94 -7.43 -18.06
C VAL A 510 -61.65 -7.71 -19.54
N VAL A 511 -60.57 -7.14 -20.07
CA VAL A 511 -60.20 -7.23 -21.51
C VAL A 511 -59.39 -8.50 -21.82
N LYS A 512 -58.96 -9.25 -20.80
CA LYS A 512 -58.07 -10.42 -20.90
C LYS A 512 -56.74 -10.12 -21.63
N SER A 513 -56.26 -8.89 -21.53
CA SER A 513 -54.95 -8.46 -22.02
C SER A 513 -53.88 -8.66 -20.93
N ASP A 514 -52.68 -9.10 -21.32
CA ASP A 514 -51.52 -9.26 -20.41
C ASP A 514 -51.73 -10.19 -19.20
N VAL A 515 -52.33 -11.36 -19.43
CA VAL A 515 -52.64 -12.37 -18.40
C VAL A 515 -51.41 -12.87 -17.63
N ARG A 516 -50.20 -12.78 -18.21
CA ARG A 516 -48.96 -13.25 -17.59
C ARG A 516 -48.46 -12.36 -16.45
N SER A 517 -48.78 -11.06 -16.45
CA SER A 517 -48.32 -10.10 -15.44
C SER A 517 -49.32 -9.89 -14.30
N LEU A 518 -50.56 -10.35 -14.45
CA LEU A 518 -51.67 -10.13 -13.51
C LEU A 518 -51.39 -10.62 -12.08
N PRO A 519 -50.96 -11.89 -11.85
CA PRO A 519 -50.70 -12.38 -10.50
C PRO A 519 -49.61 -11.56 -9.79
N ARG A 520 -48.59 -11.13 -10.56
CA ARG A 520 -47.48 -10.31 -10.06
C ARG A 520 -47.94 -8.91 -9.68
N ASN A 521 -48.81 -8.29 -10.47
CA ASN A 521 -49.33 -6.96 -10.19
C ASN A 521 -50.26 -6.98 -8.96
N ILE A 522 -51.09 -8.02 -8.80
CA ILE A 522 -51.94 -8.20 -7.61
C ILE A 522 -51.09 -8.39 -6.36
N GLU A 523 -50.02 -9.19 -6.45
CA GLU A 523 -49.09 -9.39 -5.34
C GLU A 523 -48.33 -8.10 -4.97
N THR A 524 -48.00 -7.28 -5.97
CA THR A 524 -47.44 -5.93 -5.75
C THR A 524 -48.43 -5.04 -5.02
N ILE A 525 -49.71 -5.05 -5.41
CA ILE A 525 -50.77 -4.27 -4.74
C ILE A 525 -50.90 -4.71 -3.28
N ARG A 526 -50.92 -6.02 -3.01
CA ARG A 526 -51.00 -6.58 -1.66
C ARG A 526 -49.85 -6.11 -0.77
N HIS A 527 -48.61 -6.22 -1.26
CA HIS A 527 -47.42 -5.82 -0.49
C HIS A 527 -47.33 -4.32 -0.22
N GLU A 528 -47.74 -3.48 -1.17
CA GLU A 528 -47.73 -2.03 -0.99
C GLU A 528 -48.83 -1.58 -0.03
N LEU A 529 -50.01 -2.20 -0.08
CA LEU A 529 -51.07 -1.96 0.91
C LEU A 529 -50.64 -2.40 2.32
N GLU A 530 -50.04 -3.57 2.45
CA GLU A 530 -49.50 -4.06 3.73
C GLU A 530 -48.42 -3.11 4.28
N SER A 531 -47.59 -2.53 3.41
CA SER A 531 -46.58 -1.54 3.80
C SER A 531 -47.19 -0.23 4.28
N LEU A 532 -48.28 0.25 3.65
CA LEU A 532 -48.97 1.47 4.06
C LEU A 532 -49.76 1.27 5.37
N ASP A 533 -50.33 0.08 5.58
CA ASP A 533 -51.06 -0.28 6.80
C ASP A 533 -50.11 -0.40 8.02
N HIS A 534 -48.84 -0.75 7.81
CA HIS A 534 -47.87 -0.92 8.89
C HIS A 534 -47.47 0.39 9.58
N ASP A 535 -47.76 1.54 8.98
CA ASP A 535 -47.47 2.87 9.55
C ASP A 535 -48.30 3.18 10.81
N LYS A 536 -49.35 2.38 11.10
CA LYS A 536 -50.29 2.57 12.23
C LYS A 536 -50.95 3.95 12.33
N LEU A 537 -50.87 4.76 11.25
CA LEU A 537 -51.51 6.07 11.16
C LEU A 537 -53.02 5.97 10.92
N THR A 538 -53.49 4.83 10.40
CA THR A 538 -54.91 4.54 10.10
C THR A 538 -55.28 3.10 10.44
N ALA A 539 -56.60 2.83 10.48
CA ALA A 539 -57.10 1.46 10.51
C ALA A 539 -56.64 0.71 9.24
N PRO A 540 -56.14 -0.53 9.37
CA PRO A 540 -55.67 -1.32 8.24
C PRO A 540 -56.82 -1.61 7.27
N PHE A 541 -56.49 -1.86 6.01
CA PHE A 541 -57.50 -2.19 5.01
C PHE A 541 -58.21 -3.51 5.40
N PRO A 542 -59.54 -3.48 5.64
CA PRO A 542 -60.26 -4.60 6.27
C PRO A 542 -60.27 -5.89 5.43
N ASP A 543 -60.14 -5.78 4.11
CA ASP A 543 -60.21 -6.91 3.17
C ASP A 543 -58.83 -7.29 2.56
N LEU A 544 -57.71 -7.00 3.24
CA LEU A 544 -56.36 -7.25 2.72
C LEU A 544 -56.12 -8.72 2.33
N ALA A 545 -56.70 -9.68 3.06
CA ALA A 545 -56.58 -11.11 2.76
C ALA A 545 -57.26 -11.52 1.43
N LYS A 546 -58.24 -10.74 0.96
CA LYS A 546 -58.96 -10.97 -0.30
C LYS A 546 -58.22 -10.42 -1.52
N VAL A 547 -57.10 -9.71 -1.31
CA VAL A 547 -56.23 -9.19 -2.37
C VAL A 547 -55.30 -10.31 -2.87
N ASN A 548 -55.88 -11.29 -3.56
CA ASN A 548 -55.18 -12.41 -4.16
C ASN A 548 -55.71 -12.69 -5.58
N ASP A 549 -54.97 -13.46 -6.38
CA ASP A 549 -55.30 -13.69 -7.80
C ASP A 549 -56.72 -14.27 -8.00
N GLN A 550 -57.19 -15.09 -7.05
CA GLN A 550 -58.48 -15.78 -7.12
C GLN A 550 -59.66 -14.87 -6.76
N GLU A 551 -59.52 -14.06 -5.72
CA GLU A 551 -60.62 -13.26 -5.13
C GLU A 551 -60.66 -11.79 -5.59
N TYR A 552 -59.61 -11.31 -6.25
CA TYR A 552 -59.56 -9.92 -6.72
C TYR A 552 -60.64 -9.63 -7.77
N ASN A 553 -61.52 -8.68 -7.48
CA ASN A 553 -62.58 -8.23 -8.37
C ASN A 553 -62.63 -6.70 -8.48
N ARG A 554 -63.41 -6.17 -9.44
CA ARG A 554 -63.50 -4.73 -9.70
C ARG A 554 -63.99 -3.95 -8.48
N THR A 555 -64.98 -4.47 -7.77
CA THR A 555 -65.52 -3.86 -6.53
C THR A 555 -64.49 -3.76 -5.42
N LEU A 556 -63.60 -4.76 -5.29
CA LEU A 556 -62.48 -4.73 -4.35
C LEU A 556 -61.45 -3.68 -4.77
N GLY A 557 -61.13 -3.60 -6.08
CA GLY A 557 -60.26 -2.55 -6.63
C GLY A 557 -60.79 -1.14 -6.37
N ASP A 558 -62.10 -0.92 -6.53
CA ASP A 558 -62.75 0.37 -6.24
C ASP A 558 -62.71 0.68 -4.73
N SER A 559 -62.93 -0.32 -3.86
CA SER A 559 -62.81 -0.18 -2.41
C SER A 559 -61.38 0.17 -1.96
N ILE A 560 -60.37 -0.48 -2.56
CA ILE A 560 -58.97 -0.17 -2.31
C ILE A 560 -58.66 1.27 -2.76
N THR A 561 -59.14 1.67 -3.94
CA THR A 561 -58.92 3.03 -4.47
C THR A 561 -59.56 4.11 -3.57
N ALA A 562 -60.75 3.83 -3.00
CA ALA A 562 -61.38 4.71 -2.02
C ALA A 562 -60.56 4.83 -0.73
N HIS A 563 -60.05 3.71 -0.21
CA HIS A 563 -59.16 3.69 0.95
C HIS A 563 -57.85 4.49 0.70
N LEU A 564 -57.21 4.26 -0.46
CA LEU A 564 -56.02 5.00 -0.88
C LEU A 564 -56.26 6.49 -1.03
N SER A 565 -57.45 6.90 -1.51
CA SER A 565 -57.82 8.31 -1.61
C SER A 565 -57.93 8.96 -0.22
N GLY A 566 -58.47 8.24 0.76
CA GLY A 566 -58.48 8.67 2.17
C GLY A 566 -57.07 8.80 2.76
N LEU A 567 -56.19 7.81 2.50
CA LEU A 567 -54.79 7.85 2.91
C LEU A 567 -54.04 9.04 2.30
N ARG A 568 -54.25 9.33 1.01
CA ARG A 568 -53.64 10.48 0.34
C ARG A 568 -54.01 11.79 1.00
N GLU A 569 -55.29 12.00 1.33
CA GLU A 569 -55.72 13.22 2.02
C GLU A 569 -55.17 13.30 3.46
N LEU A 570 -55.00 12.18 4.15
CA LEU A 570 -54.32 12.14 5.43
C LEU A 570 -52.84 12.55 5.30
N TYR A 571 -52.08 11.94 4.38
CA TYR A 571 -50.67 12.28 4.15
C TYR A 571 -50.50 13.75 3.75
N LYS A 572 -51.41 14.32 2.95
CA LYS A 572 -51.42 15.76 2.66
C LYS A 572 -51.62 16.62 3.91
N LYS A 573 -52.51 16.22 4.83
CA LYS A 573 -52.71 16.93 6.10
C LYS A 573 -51.47 16.83 6.99
N LEU A 574 -50.86 15.66 7.09
CA LEU A 574 -49.62 15.43 7.85
C LEU A 574 -48.46 16.24 7.27
N TYR A 575 -48.31 16.25 5.95
CA TYR A 575 -47.33 17.08 5.25
C TYR A 575 -47.49 18.57 5.58
N ARG A 576 -48.72 19.10 5.50
CA ARG A 576 -49.00 20.52 5.87
C ARG A 576 -48.70 20.80 7.34
N SER A 577 -48.99 19.86 8.23
CA SER A 577 -48.66 19.99 9.66
C SER A 577 -47.14 20.02 9.88
N ALA A 578 -46.40 19.18 9.17
CA ALA A 578 -44.93 19.14 9.23
C ALA A 578 -44.31 20.42 8.64
N GLU A 579 -44.85 20.93 7.55
CA GLU A 579 -44.46 22.21 6.93
C GLU A 579 -44.66 23.39 7.90
N GLN A 580 -45.81 23.46 8.58
CA GLN A 580 -46.06 24.46 9.63
C GLN A 580 -45.07 24.35 10.80
N TYR A 581 -44.65 23.13 11.14
CA TYR A 581 -43.65 22.92 12.18
C TYR A 581 -42.25 23.37 11.72
N LYS A 582 -41.89 23.12 10.46
CA LYS A 582 -40.67 23.64 9.83
C LYS A 582 -40.64 25.18 9.84
N ASP A 583 -41.77 25.82 9.55
CA ASP A 583 -41.89 27.29 9.64
C ASP A 583 -41.69 27.78 11.08
N LYS A 584 -42.21 27.07 12.09
CA LYS A 584 -41.94 27.38 13.50
C LYS A 584 -40.45 27.28 13.85
N ILE A 585 -39.76 26.22 13.41
CA ILE A 585 -38.31 26.09 13.61
C ILE A 585 -37.58 27.28 12.98
N THR A 586 -37.98 27.64 11.75
CA THR A 586 -37.39 28.79 11.04
C THR A 586 -37.61 30.09 11.81
N ASN A 587 -38.83 30.34 12.28
CA ASN A 587 -39.17 31.54 13.05
C ASN A 587 -38.43 31.59 14.40
N ASP A 588 -38.29 30.45 15.09
CA ASP A 588 -37.52 30.36 16.33
C ASP A 588 -36.03 30.63 16.11
N LEU A 589 -35.46 30.14 15.01
CA LEU A 589 -34.08 30.45 14.63
C LEU A 589 -33.92 31.93 14.27
N VAL A 590 -34.82 32.49 13.47
CA VAL A 590 -34.82 33.93 13.14
C VAL A 590 -34.95 34.79 14.40
N ALA A 591 -35.78 34.40 15.36
CA ALA A 591 -35.92 35.11 16.63
C ALA A 591 -34.65 35.06 17.50
N ARG A 592 -33.87 33.99 17.42
CA ARG A 592 -32.63 33.81 18.21
C ARG A 592 -31.41 34.51 17.62
N MET A 593 -31.24 34.49 16.29
CA MET A 593 -30.02 34.94 15.62
C MET A 593 -30.22 36.04 14.58
N GLY A 594 -31.47 36.36 14.22
CA GLY A 594 -31.79 37.32 13.17
C GLY A 594 -31.83 36.68 11.78
N SER A 595 -32.62 37.28 10.88
CA SER A 595 -32.84 36.76 9.53
C SER A 595 -31.59 36.80 8.65
N GLU A 596 -30.78 37.86 8.77
CA GLU A 596 -29.53 38.01 8.01
C GLU A 596 -28.50 36.96 8.41
N GLU A 597 -28.35 36.69 9.71
CA GLU A 597 -27.38 35.70 10.20
C GLU A 597 -27.81 34.27 9.84
N LEU A 598 -29.11 33.97 9.85
CA LEU A 598 -29.62 32.67 9.38
C LEU A 598 -29.35 32.47 7.88
N LEU A 599 -29.52 33.53 7.06
CA LEU A 599 -29.21 33.48 5.64
C LEU A 599 -27.70 33.28 5.43
N ARG A 600 -26.86 33.97 6.20
CA ARG A 600 -25.41 33.79 6.17
C ARG A 600 -25.01 32.36 6.53
N LEU A 601 -25.57 31.80 7.61
CA LEU A 601 -25.35 30.41 8.02
C LEU A 601 -25.72 29.43 6.90
N LYS A 602 -26.85 29.67 6.22
CA LYS A 602 -27.26 28.88 5.05
C LYS A 602 -26.23 29.00 3.93
N MET A 603 -25.79 30.21 3.59
CA MET A 603 -24.84 30.44 2.49
C MET A 603 -23.44 29.90 2.76
N GLU A 604 -23.03 29.79 4.03
CA GLU A 604 -21.71 29.27 4.42
C GLU A 604 -21.67 27.74 4.62
N GLN A 605 -22.79 27.10 4.96
CA GLN A 605 -22.81 25.68 5.35
C GLN A 605 -23.67 24.76 4.47
N HIS A 606 -24.75 25.29 3.88
CA HIS A 606 -25.62 24.50 3.02
C HIS A 606 -25.25 24.71 1.56
N ASN A 607 -25.11 23.63 0.78
CA ASN A 607 -24.86 23.71 -0.65
C ASN A 607 -26.02 23.09 -1.46
N GLY A 608 -26.70 23.92 -2.25
CA GLY A 608 -27.88 23.48 -2.99
C GLY A 608 -27.59 22.44 -4.08
N SER A 609 -26.39 22.47 -4.68
CA SER A 609 -26.01 21.49 -5.69
C SER A 609 -25.73 20.11 -5.09
N LEU A 610 -25.19 20.05 -3.88
CA LEU A 610 -25.03 18.80 -3.16
C LEU A 610 -26.37 18.28 -2.65
N ALA A 611 -27.21 19.15 -2.09
CA ALA A 611 -28.55 18.79 -1.60
C ALA A 611 -29.39 18.16 -2.73
N SER A 612 -29.45 18.82 -3.89
CA SER A 612 -30.16 18.27 -5.07
C SER A 612 -29.59 16.95 -5.58
N LEU A 613 -28.27 16.75 -5.48
CA LEU A 613 -27.61 15.49 -5.83
C LEU A 613 -28.01 14.34 -4.88
N VAL A 614 -27.94 14.55 -3.57
CA VAL A 614 -28.27 13.50 -2.57
C VAL A 614 -29.78 13.26 -2.45
N ILE A 615 -30.60 14.23 -2.85
CA ILE A 615 -32.06 14.05 -2.98
C ILE A 615 -32.42 13.39 -4.32
N ASN A 616 -31.52 13.39 -5.30
CA ASN A 616 -31.77 12.88 -6.64
C ASN A 616 -32.99 13.56 -7.30
N GLU A 617 -33.05 14.90 -7.24
CA GLU A 617 -34.19 15.71 -7.73
C GLU A 617 -34.44 15.56 -9.24
N ARG A 618 -33.40 15.20 -10.01
CA ARG A 618 -33.44 15.09 -11.47
C ARG A 618 -33.61 13.65 -11.98
N ALA A 619 -34.13 12.75 -11.15
CA ALA A 619 -34.36 11.37 -11.56
C ALA A 619 -35.43 11.28 -12.67
N ASP A 620 -35.11 10.61 -13.78
CA ASP A 620 -36.03 10.39 -14.91
C ASP A 620 -37.29 9.62 -14.49
N GLU A 621 -37.13 8.66 -13.57
CA GLU A 621 -38.24 7.92 -12.95
C GLU A 621 -38.15 8.01 -11.42
N LEU A 622 -39.15 8.64 -10.80
CA LEU A 622 -39.19 8.83 -9.34
C LEU A 622 -39.48 7.53 -8.58
N VAL A 623 -40.21 6.62 -9.21
CA VAL A 623 -40.58 5.30 -8.68
C VAL A 623 -40.47 4.28 -9.79
N ILE A 624 -39.83 3.13 -9.55
CA ILE A 624 -39.72 2.02 -10.50
C ILE A 624 -40.50 0.82 -9.98
N ALA A 625 -41.16 0.07 -10.87
CA ALA A 625 -41.81 -1.19 -10.51
C ALA A 625 -40.77 -2.32 -10.36
N GLY A 626 -40.59 -2.81 -9.13
CA GLY A 626 -39.70 -3.93 -8.79
C GLY A 626 -40.36 -5.30 -8.92
N TYR A 627 -39.74 -6.32 -8.32
CA TYR A 627 -40.35 -7.64 -8.17
C TYR A 627 -41.24 -7.61 -6.91
N ASN A 628 -42.56 -7.44 -7.11
CA ASN A 628 -43.59 -7.40 -6.07
C ASN A 628 -43.56 -6.20 -5.11
N ARG A 629 -42.83 -5.12 -5.43
CA ARG A 629 -42.81 -3.83 -4.69
C ARG A 629 -42.42 -2.65 -5.59
N PHE A 630 -42.75 -1.45 -5.16
CA PHE A 630 -42.26 -0.20 -5.73
C PHE A 630 -40.90 0.19 -5.13
N HIS A 631 -39.99 0.64 -6.00
CA HIS A 631 -38.70 1.19 -5.60
C HIS A 631 -38.68 2.68 -5.85
N VAL A 632 -38.72 3.47 -4.78
CA VAL A 632 -38.57 4.93 -4.86
C VAL A 632 -37.10 5.27 -5.12
N LYS A 633 -36.83 6.23 -6.01
CA LYS A 633 -35.47 6.70 -6.35
C LYS A 633 -35.14 8.10 -5.84
N VAL A 634 -36.17 8.87 -5.49
CA VAL A 634 -36.05 10.22 -4.96
C VAL A 634 -35.77 10.17 -3.46
N ALA A 635 -35.13 11.21 -2.97
CA ALA A 635 -34.85 11.48 -1.57
C ALA A 635 -34.16 10.31 -0.83
N PRO A 636 -33.13 9.65 -1.40
CA PRO A 636 -32.47 8.54 -0.71
C PRO A 636 -31.90 8.96 0.67
N ILE A 637 -31.50 10.22 0.82
CA ILE A 637 -30.97 10.81 2.06
C ILE A 637 -31.95 10.81 3.25
N TYR A 638 -33.26 10.73 2.98
CA TYR A 638 -34.30 10.72 4.01
C TYR A 638 -34.85 9.31 4.29
N ARG A 639 -34.34 8.27 3.61
CA ARG A 639 -34.88 6.92 3.75
C ARG A 639 -33.99 6.01 4.58
N ASN A 640 -34.65 5.17 5.36
CA ASN A 640 -33.99 4.09 6.07
C ASN A 640 -33.48 3.00 5.11
N PRO A 641 -32.39 2.31 5.46
CA PRO A 641 -31.81 1.26 4.64
C PRO A 641 -32.75 0.04 4.55
N SER A 642 -32.76 -0.62 3.38
CA SER A 642 -33.58 -1.81 3.12
C SER A 642 -32.97 -3.12 3.65
N SER A 643 -31.65 -3.17 3.86
CA SER A 643 -30.93 -4.39 4.26
C SER A 643 -30.33 -4.25 5.65
N ARG A 644 -30.33 -5.35 6.40
CA ARG A 644 -29.78 -5.47 7.77
C ARG A 644 -28.30 -5.90 7.80
N LEU A 645 -27.65 -6.03 6.64
CA LEU A 645 -26.27 -6.50 6.49
C LEU A 645 -25.28 -5.35 6.25
N GLY A 646 -25.66 -4.10 6.57
CA GLY A 646 -24.85 -2.90 6.33
C GLY A 646 -24.89 -2.37 4.89
N ARG A 647 -25.29 -3.20 3.90
CA ARG A 647 -25.55 -2.74 2.53
C ARG A 647 -26.86 -1.96 2.46
N ALA A 648 -26.83 -0.82 1.76
CA ALA A 648 -27.97 0.08 1.60
C ALA A 648 -27.95 0.73 0.20
N HIS A 649 -29.00 1.49 -0.10
CA HIS A 649 -28.98 2.40 -1.24
C HIS A 649 -27.91 3.48 -1.07
N PHE A 650 -27.47 4.06 -2.19
CA PHE A 650 -26.48 5.13 -2.19
C PHE A 650 -27.06 6.40 -1.55
N TYR A 651 -26.26 7.09 -0.74
CA TYR A 651 -26.67 8.24 0.07
C TYR A 651 -27.63 7.93 1.22
N ALA A 652 -27.75 6.68 1.66
CA ALA A 652 -28.50 6.39 2.87
C ALA A 652 -27.88 7.16 4.07
N PRO A 653 -28.69 7.79 4.95
CA PRO A 653 -28.20 8.56 6.09
C PRO A 653 -27.64 7.68 7.22
N VAL A 654 -28.21 6.48 7.34
CA VAL A 654 -27.81 5.47 8.32
C VAL A 654 -27.67 4.11 7.64
N LYS A 655 -26.81 3.26 8.22
CA LYS A 655 -26.59 1.88 7.81
C LYS A 655 -27.03 0.96 8.94
N GLN A 656 -27.75 -0.10 8.61
CA GLN A 656 -28.28 -1.05 9.60
C GLN A 656 -27.46 -2.34 9.60
N VAL A 657 -26.97 -2.74 10.78
CA VAL A 657 -26.29 -4.01 11.01
C VAL A 657 -27.03 -4.76 12.11
N GLY A 658 -27.81 -5.78 11.73
CA GLY A 658 -28.72 -6.46 12.65
C GLY A 658 -29.75 -5.48 13.25
N PRO A 659 -29.84 -5.34 14.58
CA PRO A 659 -30.73 -4.38 15.24
C PRO A 659 -30.13 -2.97 15.38
N TRP A 660 -28.83 -2.78 15.08
CA TRP A 660 -28.12 -1.53 15.35
C TRP A 660 -28.09 -0.62 14.13
N TYR A 661 -28.28 0.69 14.36
CA TYR A 661 -28.15 1.73 13.33
C TYR A 661 -26.87 2.53 13.55
N PHE A 662 -26.07 2.67 12.49
CA PHE A 662 -24.85 3.47 12.49
C PHE A 662 -25.01 4.65 11.53
N SER A 663 -24.49 5.81 11.88
CA SER A 663 -24.41 6.93 10.92
C SER A 663 -23.50 6.53 9.76
N THR A 664 -23.82 7.03 8.57
CA THR A 664 -23.03 6.70 7.36
C THR A 664 -21.57 7.13 7.48
N LEU A 665 -21.28 8.25 8.17
CA LEU A 665 -19.90 8.67 8.45
C LEU A 665 -19.12 7.60 9.23
N ILE A 666 -19.67 7.12 10.35
CA ILE A 666 -19.01 6.13 11.22
C ILE A 666 -18.89 4.80 10.49
N PHE A 667 -19.99 4.32 9.89
CA PHE A 667 -19.99 3.05 9.18
C PHE A 667 -18.98 3.03 8.03
N ASN A 668 -18.96 4.08 7.19
CA ASN A 668 -18.05 4.16 6.05
C ASN A 668 -16.59 4.29 6.51
N SER A 669 -16.33 5.00 7.61
CA SER A 669 -14.99 5.07 8.22
C SER A 669 -14.49 3.70 8.71
N LEU A 670 -15.38 2.90 9.30
CA LEU A 670 -15.09 1.52 9.70
C LEU A 670 -14.81 0.63 8.49
N VAL A 671 -15.59 0.75 7.42
CA VAL A 671 -15.36 -0.01 6.18
C VAL A 671 -14.01 0.36 5.55
N LEU A 672 -13.66 1.64 5.47
CA LEU A 672 -12.34 2.08 5.00
C LEU A 672 -11.21 1.48 5.87
N THR A 673 -11.40 1.45 7.19
CA THR A 673 -10.44 0.84 8.12
C THR A 673 -10.31 -0.67 7.91
N LEU A 674 -11.41 -1.38 7.62
CA LEU A 674 -11.38 -2.80 7.28
C LEU A 674 -10.66 -3.06 5.95
N LEU A 675 -10.84 -2.21 4.94
CA LEU A 675 -10.10 -2.29 3.68
C LEU A 675 -8.59 -2.07 3.89
N ILE A 676 -8.22 -1.11 4.75
CA ILE A 676 -6.83 -0.87 5.17
C ILE A 676 -6.25 -2.12 5.85
N LEU A 677 -6.99 -2.72 6.79
CA LEU A 677 -6.55 -3.93 7.49
C LEU A 677 -6.39 -5.12 6.53
N PHE A 678 -7.31 -5.28 5.58
CA PHE A 678 -7.22 -6.30 4.54
C PHE A 678 -5.94 -6.12 3.70
N LEU A 679 -5.64 -4.91 3.25
CA LEU A 679 -4.41 -4.61 2.51
C LEU A 679 -3.15 -4.80 3.36
N PHE A 680 -3.21 -4.52 4.66
CA PHE A 680 -2.12 -4.82 5.59
C PHE A 680 -1.85 -6.33 5.68
N ILE A 681 -2.89 -7.14 5.82
CA ILE A 681 -2.78 -8.61 5.84
C ILE A 681 -2.20 -9.10 4.50
N ALA A 682 -2.70 -8.59 3.38
CA ALA A 682 -2.20 -8.92 2.05
C ALA A 682 -0.71 -8.60 1.89
N LEU A 683 -0.27 -7.45 2.41
CA LEU A 683 1.13 -7.02 2.42
C LEU A 683 2.00 -7.88 3.34
N TYR A 684 1.48 -8.23 4.52
CA TYR A 684 2.21 -9.07 5.48
C TYR A 684 2.49 -10.47 4.93
N PHE A 685 1.55 -11.04 4.18
CA PHE A 685 1.68 -12.38 3.59
C PHE A 685 2.18 -12.40 2.14
N ASP A 686 2.57 -11.25 1.57
CA ASP A 686 3.05 -11.10 0.19
C ASP A 686 2.10 -11.68 -0.86
N TRP A 687 0.78 -11.49 -0.69
CA TRP A 687 -0.20 -12.07 -1.61
C TRP A 687 0.03 -11.64 -3.06
N LEU A 688 0.23 -10.34 -3.31
CA LEU A 688 0.47 -9.84 -4.67
C LEU A 688 1.75 -10.42 -5.28
N LYS A 689 2.84 -10.47 -4.50
CA LYS A 689 4.12 -11.02 -4.94
C LYS A 689 3.99 -12.51 -5.31
N LYS A 690 3.31 -13.30 -4.47
CA LYS A 690 3.05 -14.73 -4.75
C LYS A 690 2.26 -14.95 -6.02
N VAL A 691 1.26 -14.10 -6.29
CA VAL A 691 0.47 -14.15 -7.52
C VAL A 691 1.34 -13.81 -8.74
N MET A 692 2.15 -12.75 -8.66
CA MET A 692 3.07 -12.34 -9.73
C MET A 692 4.14 -13.40 -10.03
N ASP A 693 4.79 -13.95 -9.00
CA ASP A 693 5.79 -15.00 -9.14
C ASP A 693 5.18 -16.30 -9.71
N GLY A 694 3.94 -16.62 -9.32
CA GLY A 694 3.17 -17.74 -9.86
C GLY A 694 2.90 -17.61 -11.36
N MET A 695 2.50 -16.43 -11.82
CA MET A 695 2.31 -16.16 -13.26
C MET A 695 3.63 -16.22 -14.04
N GLY A 696 4.73 -15.75 -13.45
CA GLY A 696 6.06 -15.84 -14.05
C GLY A 696 6.55 -17.28 -14.21
N ASN A 697 6.32 -18.12 -13.21
CA ASN A 697 6.70 -19.54 -13.25
C ASN A 697 5.85 -20.37 -14.21
N PHE A 698 4.58 -20.03 -14.41
CA PHE A 698 3.73 -20.66 -15.44
C PHE A 698 4.32 -20.46 -16.85
N LYS A 699 4.88 -19.28 -17.12
CA LYS A 699 5.55 -18.94 -18.40
C LYS A 699 6.92 -19.60 -18.61
N ARG A 700 7.54 -20.16 -17.57
CA ARG A 700 8.80 -20.93 -17.66
C ARG A 700 8.57 -22.43 -17.82
N LYS A 701 7.34 -22.91 -17.54
CA LYS A 701 6.93 -24.32 -17.67
C LYS A 701 6.08 -24.60 -18.90
N ALA A 702 5.44 -23.58 -19.47
CA ALA A 702 4.82 -23.59 -20.81
C ALA A 702 5.83 -23.08 -21.84
#